data_AF-A0A7M2IZK4-F1
#
_entry.id   AF-A0A7M2IZK4-F1
#
_cell.length_a   1.000
_cell.length_b   1.000
_cell.length_c   1.000
_cell.angle_alpha   90.00
_cell.angle_beta   90.00
_cell.angle_gamma   90.00
#
_symmetry.space_group_name_H-M   'P 1'
#
loop_
_entity.id
_entity.type
_entity.pdbx_description
1 polymer ?
#
loop_
_entity_poly.entity_id
_entity_poly.type
_entity_poly.pdbx_seq_one_letter_code
_entity_poly.pdbx_strand_id
1 'polypeptide(L)'
;MEELQDEGASALQLRQKTLMDLDAAWGSMRIGEISVGRVALDNMGARVEGADLDVARYRVKEADQALIDQITFSAVHLKDYLASASSATCDQATAALFELASLRSDWAPAMLSTPDVSDGEIVKLDRLLRRVQDVNLNDVGAMESLPGWADKLRSGSAQTLGAGLQLYGFYSAIRGIGEALRTGDAGELLFEGSAFSAEMTSLGVELALERIGQKMMSAGHTVYRGFCASRAGLLLRRGAGLIASVLTVPFDLAQAGIALSNALKAEGKQAQDLYVEAGFSLVSATLSLALGVSALAGFSATGPVGLIAAAVLIVGTRIYAACRVVDDIDDYIELSTHERLRSGWFAFTGVDLDEGVLDRYTTSRARTVYAESLKAQARALLGGEMKNSVQAIVNGTFEVHLQTIRHWKHQWDEQAGEAPHTLVREPVIHEVDDHFDATKEGAVDLLPEATWGTKGPEKGVLWLLGGGDDTVLGVPTRPNHFRYSGGRKYLVGGSQDDEFMFEVPPDTFSGAEGRVPISVLVGGTGADTLSFLGEATWPRAAGFNVNLGAGSVTLMTDNGRDGLKCMGLWSIENVASLAGASSVITGSNEANRIVLKGEHDKAHAMAGDDQLLIQRGSARVNGGPGADYFEILESAKDVVIEEDGQQRSLIMLNWPFSRIQRWWISGNALKVESTLGLDGELPGPCVGIENVYTLREGKRHLVNELFSFLTQDGYRITPLLPDALEPTGEPQVSMEVLAPPGPRISPIILGPGQSVALAAGTSSYFVSRGHGMTAIDAHASQEQDRCCVYVDYDSQELAGVYTTYHVATRRVSNFDYLDYTGAKIKFEWADGRTLYLDEYAAQSSATWTSVGGSLQASALKLKAEFVVVMRDGVSYRLLPPVQSYVGDFATPGYKIKDGMASLNLRYGHYPFLRPRTPKSINLTAHSQRVHLGAAPQLATCVLCGRGGVYEIYLTSWATVELSTPQALSKESDASTWDFFCTALAEDIQLDSIVVSPGHIKVGSVSIRVPKYDDPDVPLENIRIHSKDGGRFDVRLDLGKVYLARVAASGNSSIAQLLKALRHCRQRAAVFTPRVNVTGIGMADGTTGTVYYDVMADCWRLDADRHRQVSSDELAVST
;
A
#
# COMPACT_ATOMS: atom_id res chain seq x y z
N MET A 1 56.07 -6.38 -9.30
CA MET A 1 54.92 -5.49 -9.00
C MET A 1 54.78 -4.43 -10.09
N GLU A 2 55.84 -3.71 -10.46
CA GLU A 2 55.80 -2.76 -11.59
C GLU A 2 55.30 -3.41 -12.91
N GLU A 3 55.83 -4.58 -13.31
CA GLU A 3 55.36 -5.28 -14.54
C GLU A 3 53.84 -5.57 -14.54
N LEU A 4 53.26 -5.93 -13.39
CA LEU A 4 51.81 -6.18 -13.26
C LEU A 4 50.97 -4.89 -13.31
N GLN A 5 51.54 -3.74 -12.96
CA GLN A 5 50.87 -2.45 -13.12
C GLN A 5 50.95 -1.94 -14.56
N ASP A 6 52.07 -2.19 -15.25
CA ASP A 6 52.31 -1.77 -16.63
C ASP A 6 51.46 -2.58 -17.63
N GLU A 7 51.33 -3.90 -17.43
CA GLU A 7 50.39 -4.75 -18.19
C GLU A 7 48.92 -4.30 -18.02
N GLY A 8 48.51 -3.95 -16.80
CA GLY A 8 47.16 -3.46 -16.50
C GLY A 8 46.84 -2.13 -17.17
N ALA A 9 47.78 -1.17 -17.16
CA ALA A 9 47.64 0.11 -17.83
C ALA A 9 47.57 -0.04 -19.36
N SER A 10 48.41 -0.90 -19.93
CA SER A 10 48.42 -1.26 -21.36
C SER A 10 47.08 -1.86 -21.82
N ALA A 11 46.53 -2.81 -21.05
CA ALA A 11 45.24 -3.44 -21.36
C ALA A 11 44.07 -2.43 -21.33
N LEU A 12 44.07 -1.49 -20.38
CA LEU A 12 43.03 -0.46 -20.26
C LEU A 12 43.07 0.56 -21.41
N GLN A 13 44.27 0.98 -21.83
CA GLN A 13 44.44 1.83 -23.02
C GLN A 13 43.98 1.12 -24.31
N LEU A 14 44.32 -0.16 -24.47
CA LEU A 14 43.88 -0.96 -25.62
C LEU A 14 42.35 -1.12 -25.65
N ARG A 15 41.73 -1.32 -24.49
CA ARG A 15 40.26 -1.39 -24.33
C ARG A 15 39.61 -0.06 -24.74
N GLN A 16 40.03 1.07 -24.15
CA GLN A 16 39.47 2.38 -24.48
C GLN A 16 39.61 2.70 -25.97
N LYS A 17 40.79 2.45 -26.57
CA LYS A 17 40.99 2.62 -28.02
C LYS A 17 40.00 1.78 -28.84
N THR A 18 39.80 0.52 -28.47
CA THR A 18 38.85 -0.36 -29.15
C THR A 18 37.41 0.14 -29.05
N LEU A 19 37.01 0.73 -27.92
CA LEU A 19 35.69 1.34 -27.76
C LEU A 19 35.54 2.64 -28.58
N MET A 20 36.59 3.46 -28.69
CA MET A 20 36.63 4.63 -29.57
C MET A 20 36.52 4.22 -31.05
N ASP A 21 37.22 3.17 -31.48
CA ASP A 21 37.14 2.63 -32.84
C ASP A 21 35.72 2.10 -33.15
N LEU A 22 35.02 1.53 -32.15
CA LEU A 22 33.61 1.12 -32.29
C LEU A 22 32.65 2.32 -32.35
N ASP A 23 32.83 3.35 -31.51
CA ASP A 23 32.04 4.59 -31.59
C ASP A 23 32.26 5.30 -32.94
N ALA A 24 33.47 5.28 -33.50
CA ALA A 24 33.77 5.83 -34.83
C ALA A 24 33.14 5.02 -35.97
N ALA A 25 33.09 3.68 -35.87
CA ALA A 25 32.55 2.81 -36.92
C ALA A 25 31.02 2.69 -36.91
N TRP A 26 30.38 2.76 -35.74
CA TRP A 26 28.93 2.52 -35.58
C TRP A 26 28.13 3.76 -35.16
N GLY A 27 28.80 4.84 -34.77
CA GLY A 27 28.21 5.95 -33.99
C GLY A 27 27.97 5.53 -32.54
N SER A 28 27.71 6.50 -31.66
CA SER A 28 27.35 6.25 -30.25
C SER A 28 26.22 5.23 -30.11
N MET A 29 26.25 4.42 -29.04
CA MET A 29 25.23 3.41 -28.80
C MET A 29 23.91 4.06 -28.38
N ARG A 30 22.81 3.66 -29.03
CA ARG A 30 21.46 4.11 -28.67
C ARG A 30 20.90 3.24 -27.55
N ILE A 31 20.40 3.87 -26.50
CA ILE A 31 19.65 3.27 -25.39
C ILE A 31 18.29 3.97 -25.38
N GLY A 32 17.23 3.27 -25.80
CA GLY A 32 15.92 3.87 -25.99
C GLY A 32 15.96 5.06 -26.96
N GLU A 33 15.76 6.26 -26.44
CA GLU A 33 15.74 7.51 -27.20
C GLU A 33 17.01 8.36 -26.99
N ILE A 34 17.93 7.94 -26.12
CA ILE A 34 19.22 8.61 -25.84
C ILE A 34 20.37 7.89 -26.57
N SER A 35 21.39 8.66 -26.97
CA SER A 35 22.67 8.12 -27.48
C SER A 35 23.80 8.43 -26.50
N VAL A 36 24.63 7.43 -26.20
CA VAL A 36 25.77 7.55 -25.29
C VAL A 36 27.01 6.86 -25.88
N GLY A 37 28.19 7.43 -25.65
CA GLY A 37 29.46 6.83 -26.11
C GLY A 37 29.78 5.57 -25.32
N ARG A 38 30.35 4.56 -25.98
CA ARG A 38 30.77 3.30 -25.32
C ARG A 38 31.87 3.56 -24.30
N VAL A 39 32.78 4.49 -24.61
CA VAL A 39 33.82 4.96 -23.67
C VAL A 39 33.20 5.64 -22.43
N ALA A 40 32.08 6.35 -22.58
CA ALA A 40 31.41 6.98 -21.43
C ALA A 40 30.78 5.93 -20.51
N LEU A 41 30.13 4.90 -21.06
CA LEU A 41 29.61 3.77 -20.26
C LEU A 41 30.72 3.00 -19.54
N ASP A 42 31.85 2.75 -20.22
CA ASP A 42 33.00 2.09 -19.63
C ASP A 42 33.58 2.90 -18.45
N ASN A 43 33.74 4.21 -18.64
CA ASN A 43 34.23 5.13 -17.61
C ASN A 43 33.23 5.34 -16.45
N MET A 44 31.92 5.23 -16.69
CA MET A 44 30.89 5.14 -15.63
C MET A 44 30.97 3.82 -14.84
N GLY A 45 31.81 2.87 -15.25
CA GLY A 45 31.96 1.56 -14.62
C GLY A 45 30.85 0.58 -14.95
N ALA A 46 30.38 0.56 -16.20
CA ALA A 46 29.35 -0.37 -16.67
C ALA A 46 29.82 -1.84 -16.59
N ARG A 47 28.94 -2.69 -16.04
CA ARG A 47 29.17 -4.12 -15.77
C ARG A 47 27.97 -4.98 -16.15
N VAL A 48 28.23 -6.24 -16.45
CA VAL A 48 27.23 -7.32 -16.63
C VAL A 48 27.67 -8.50 -15.77
N GLU A 49 26.75 -9.05 -14.97
CA GLU A 49 27.03 -10.17 -14.04
C GLU A 49 28.21 -9.91 -13.07
N GLY A 50 28.47 -8.64 -12.76
CA GLY A 50 29.56 -8.20 -11.87
C GLY A 50 30.93 -8.03 -12.55
N ALA A 51 31.08 -8.43 -13.82
CA ALA A 51 32.28 -8.22 -14.62
C ALA A 51 32.15 -7.01 -15.56
N ASP A 52 33.26 -6.40 -15.94
CA ASP A 52 33.28 -5.32 -16.93
C ASP A 52 32.81 -5.84 -18.30
N LEU A 53 32.04 -5.03 -19.06
CA LEU A 53 31.44 -5.51 -20.32
C LEU A 53 32.49 -6.07 -21.29
N ASP A 54 32.22 -7.22 -21.90
CA ASP A 54 32.97 -7.67 -23.08
C ASP A 54 32.80 -6.64 -24.21
N VAL A 55 33.90 -6.31 -24.89
CA VAL A 55 33.90 -5.51 -26.12
C VAL A 55 32.90 -6.06 -27.15
N ALA A 56 32.67 -7.38 -27.18
CA ALA A 56 31.63 -7.99 -28.01
C ALA A 56 30.21 -7.47 -27.71
N ARG A 57 29.86 -7.24 -26.44
CA ARG A 57 28.54 -6.68 -26.05
C ARG A 57 28.36 -5.23 -26.49
N TYR A 58 29.45 -4.49 -26.68
CA TYR A 58 29.41 -3.15 -27.24
C TYR A 58 29.28 -3.11 -28.78
N ARG A 59 29.39 -4.24 -29.51
CA ARG A 59 29.30 -4.26 -31.00
C ARG A 59 27.87 -4.21 -31.55
N VAL A 60 26.98 -3.50 -30.87
CA VAL A 60 25.59 -3.26 -31.29
C VAL A 60 25.32 -1.77 -31.40
N LYS A 61 24.49 -1.35 -32.37
CA LYS A 61 24.15 0.07 -32.59
C LYS A 61 23.07 0.57 -31.61
N GLU A 62 22.15 -0.31 -31.25
CA GLU A 62 21.04 -0.09 -30.33
C GLU A 62 21.10 -1.18 -29.26
N ALA A 63 20.94 -0.81 -27.99
CA ALA A 63 20.86 -1.74 -26.88
C ALA A 63 19.51 -2.46 -26.88
N ASP A 64 19.52 -3.78 -26.71
CA ASP A 64 18.30 -4.56 -26.53
C ASP A 64 17.85 -4.62 -25.06
N GLN A 65 16.62 -5.10 -24.82
CA GLN A 65 16.08 -5.25 -23.48
C GLN A 65 16.98 -6.11 -22.56
N ALA A 66 17.63 -7.15 -23.12
CA ALA A 66 18.53 -8.01 -22.36
C ALA A 66 19.75 -7.24 -21.84
N LEU A 67 20.38 -6.40 -22.67
CA LEU A 67 21.46 -5.52 -22.24
C LEU A 67 20.96 -4.45 -21.24
N ILE A 68 19.78 -3.87 -21.49
CA ILE A 68 19.17 -2.85 -20.62
C ILE A 68 18.86 -3.40 -19.21
N ASP A 69 18.41 -4.65 -19.10
CA ASP A 69 18.09 -5.30 -17.81
C ASP A 69 19.35 -5.84 -17.09
N GLN A 70 20.38 -6.25 -17.84
CA GLN A 70 21.62 -6.83 -17.28
C GLN A 70 22.69 -5.79 -16.90
N ILE A 71 22.72 -4.63 -17.55
CA ILE A 71 23.73 -3.60 -17.26
C ILE A 71 23.57 -3.05 -15.84
N THR A 72 24.69 -2.94 -15.13
CA THR A 72 24.81 -2.33 -13.81
C THR A 72 26.02 -1.40 -13.79
N PHE A 73 26.16 -0.52 -12.80
CA PHE A 73 27.30 0.38 -12.68
C PHE A 73 27.99 0.23 -11.33
N SER A 74 29.33 0.30 -11.35
CA SER A 74 30.15 0.43 -10.15
C SER A 74 29.84 1.78 -9.47
N ALA A 75 29.29 1.73 -8.26
CA ALA A 75 28.94 2.91 -7.46
C ALA A 75 30.13 3.88 -7.29
N VAL A 76 31.34 3.32 -7.09
CA VAL A 76 32.59 4.09 -6.94
C VAL A 76 32.99 4.76 -8.26
N HIS A 77 33.07 4.01 -9.36
CA HIS A 77 33.49 4.58 -10.65
C HIS A 77 32.49 5.61 -11.17
N LEU A 78 31.18 5.36 -10.98
CA LEU A 78 30.15 6.32 -11.36
C LEU A 78 30.28 7.63 -10.56
N LYS A 79 30.58 7.55 -9.26
CA LYS A 79 30.87 8.73 -8.44
C LYS A 79 32.06 9.51 -8.99
N ASP A 80 33.19 8.85 -9.18
CA ASP A 80 34.44 9.48 -9.65
C ASP A 80 34.26 10.09 -11.06
N TYR A 81 33.49 9.42 -11.91
CA TYR A 81 33.14 9.92 -13.24
C TYR A 81 32.26 11.17 -13.19
N LEU A 82 31.20 11.18 -12.38
CA LEU A 82 30.33 12.35 -12.22
C LEU A 82 31.07 13.52 -11.56
N ALA A 83 31.92 13.26 -10.57
CA ALA A 83 32.75 14.26 -9.89
C ALA A 83 33.77 14.93 -10.83
N SER A 84 34.30 14.20 -11.81
CA SER A 84 35.29 14.70 -12.78
C SER A 84 34.71 15.14 -14.13
N ALA A 85 33.41 14.95 -14.36
CA ALA A 85 32.73 15.24 -15.61
C ALA A 85 32.59 16.76 -15.89
N SER A 86 32.57 17.12 -17.18
CA SER A 86 32.02 18.42 -17.59
C SER A 86 30.50 18.45 -17.33
N SER A 87 29.91 19.64 -17.12
CA SER A 87 28.46 19.76 -16.92
C SER A 87 27.65 19.06 -18.03
N ALA A 88 28.01 19.25 -19.31
CA ALA A 88 27.35 18.57 -20.43
C ALA A 88 27.51 17.04 -20.41
N THR A 89 28.65 16.54 -19.92
CA THR A 89 28.93 15.10 -19.77
C THR A 89 28.13 14.50 -18.61
N CYS A 90 28.05 15.21 -17.48
CA CYS A 90 27.21 14.84 -16.33
C CYS A 90 25.72 14.80 -16.72
N ASP A 91 25.26 15.81 -17.47
CA ASP A 91 23.91 15.89 -18.04
C ASP A 91 23.56 14.70 -18.94
N GLN A 92 24.52 14.23 -19.75
CA GLN A 92 24.34 13.07 -20.63
C GLN A 92 24.34 11.76 -19.83
N ALA A 93 25.22 11.63 -18.83
CA ALA A 93 25.32 10.45 -17.98
C ALA A 93 24.08 10.25 -17.10
N THR A 94 23.64 11.32 -16.41
CA THR A 94 22.42 11.31 -15.59
C THR A 94 21.16 11.04 -16.41
N ALA A 95 21.06 11.62 -17.61
CA ALA A 95 19.95 11.32 -18.53
C ALA A 95 19.99 9.86 -19.02
N ALA A 96 21.17 9.30 -19.32
CA ALA A 96 21.31 7.89 -19.71
C ALA A 96 20.95 6.91 -18.56
N LEU A 97 21.30 7.24 -17.31
CA LEU A 97 20.90 6.47 -16.13
C LEU A 97 19.37 6.47 -15.94
N PHE A 98 18.71 7.63 -16.11
CA PHE A 98 17.25 7.71 -16.06
C PHE A 98 16.60 6.90 -17.19
N GLU A 99 17.09 7.04 -18.42
CA GLU A 99 16.53 6.33 -19.58
C GLU A 99 16.64 4.82 -19.39
N LEU A 100 17.81 4.32 -18.96
CA LEU A 100 18.01 2.92 -18.56
C LEU A 100 17.00 2.51 -17.48
N ALA A 101 16.94 3.22 -16.35
CA ALA A 101 16.01 2.89 -15.27
C ALA A 101 14.53 2.87 -15.73
N SER A 102 14.14 3.78 -16.61
CA SER A 102 12.76 3.85 -17.13
C SER A 102 12.40 2.65 -18.01
N LEU A 103 13.37 2.16 -18.80
CA LEU A 103 13.23 1.05 -19.74
C LEU A 103 13.41 -0.33 -19.10
N ARG A 104 14.07 -0.43 -17.95
CA ARG A 104 14.30 -1.69 -17.23
C ARG A 104 12.99 -2.36 -16.84
N SER A 105 12.97 -3.68 -17.00
CA SER A 105 11.91 -4.56 -16.51
C SER A 105 11.80 -4.51 -14.98
N ASP A 106 10.59 -4.68 -14.44
CA ASP A 106 10.31 -4.63 -12.99
C ASP A 106 11.14 -5.65 -12.17
N TRP A 107 11.57 -6.75 -12.80
CA TRP A 107 12.39 -7.82 -12.21
C TRP A 107 13.90 -7.64 -12.40
N ALA A 108 14.35 -6.62 -13.14
CA ALA A 108 15.78 -6.38 -13.34
C ALA A 108 16.47 -5.98 -12.01
N PRO A 109 17.72 -6.42 -11.75
CA PRO A 109 18.42 -6.13 -10.50
C PRO A 109 18.63 -4.61 -10.29
N ALA A 110 19.02 -4.20 -9.08
CA ALA A 110 19.40 -2.81 -8.82
C ALA A 110 20.50 -2.35 -9.78
N MET A 111 20.34 -1.16 -10.37
CA MET A 111 21.25 -0.69 -11.43
C MET A 111 22.63 -0.27 -10.89
N LEU A 112 22.74 0.07 -9.61
CA LEU A 112 24.02 0.34 -8.96
C LEU A 112 24.46 -0.87 -8.11
N SER A 113 25.75 -1.21 -8.16
CA SER A 113 26.37 -2.13 -7.20
C SER A 113 26.15 -1.63 -5.77
N THR A 114 26.04 -2.52 -4.78
CA THR A 114 25.82 -2.18 -3.36
C THR A 114 26.66 -0.97 -2.92
N PRO A 115 26.04 0.19 -2.67
CA PRO A 115 26.79 1.40 -2.34
C PRO A 115 27.39 1.30 -0.94
N ASP A 116 28.50 2.00 -0.72
CA ASP A 116 29.02 2.19 0.64
C ASP A 116 27.99 2.98 1.46
N VAL A 117 27.65 2.48 2.65
CA VAL A 117 26.63 3.07 3.52
C VAL A 117 27.03 4.48 4.00
N SER A 118 28.31 4.83 3.92
CA SER A 118 28.82 6.17 4.21
C SER A 118 28.55 7.21 3.12
N ASP A 119 28.15 6.82 1.90
CA ASP A 119 27.94 7.73 0.77
C ASP A 119 26.46 8.13 0.59
N GLY A 120 26.07 9.20 1.26
CA GLY A 120 24.68 9.68 1.27
C GLY A 120 24.13 10.11 -0.09
N GLU A 121 24.96 10.49 -1.06
CA GLU A 121 24.50 10.98 -2.37
C GLU A 121 24.28 9.82 -3.34
N ILE A 122 25.21 8.86 -3.38
CA ILE A 122 25.07 7.65 -4.20
C ILE A 122 23.92 6.77 -3.69
N VAL A 123 23.69 6.69 -2.37
CA VAL A 123 22.51 5.99 -1.78
C VAL A 123 21.19 6.68 -2.17
N LYS A 124 21.15 8.01 -2.26
CA LYS A 124 19.98 8.74 -2.78
C LYS A 124 19.77 8.47 -4.27
N LEU A 125 20.84 8.43 -5.07
CA LEU A 125 20.78 8.14 -6.51
C LEU A 125 20.25 6.73 -6.79
N ASP A 126 20.76 5.69 -6.12
CA ASP A 126 20.24 4.31 -6.23
C ASP A 126 18.74 4.26 -5.92
N ARG A 127 18.31 4.93 -4.83
CA ARG A 127 16.89 4.99 -4.44
C ARG A 127 16.02 5.63 -5.52
N LEU A 128 16.45 6.74 -6.13
CA LEU A 128 15.70 7.40 -7.21
C LEU A 128 15.65 6.52 -8.47
N LEU A 129 16.75 5.87 -8.85
CA LEU A 129 16.79 5.00 -10.02
C LEU A 129 15.86 3.80 -9.87
N ARG A 130 15.79 3.19 -8.68
CA ARG A 130 14.79 2.15 -8.36
C ARG A 130 13.36 2.67 -8.47
N ARG A 131 13.07 3.89 -7.98
CA ARG A 131 11.75 4.50 -8.14
C ARG A 131 11.37 4.75 -9.61
N VAL A 132 12.31 5.14 -10.47
CA VAL A 132 12.08 5.26 -11.91
C VAL A 132 11.82 3.88 -12.55
N GLN A 133 12.49 2.83 -12.07
CA GLN A 133 12.22 1.45 -12.49
C GLN A 133 10.83 0.97 -12.02
N ASP A 134 10.36 1.34 -10.83
CA ASP A 134 9.04 0.97 -10.31
C ASP A 134 7.85 1.63 -11.05
N VAL A 135 8.03 2.81 -11.67
CA VAL A 135 6.95 3.51 -12.38
C VAL A 135 6.66 2.84 -13.73
N ASN A 136 5.46 2.28 -13.85
CA ASN A 136 4.98 1.64 -15.06
C ASN A 136 3.81 2.44 -15.67
N LEU A 137 4.07 3.13 -16.78
CA LEU A 137 3.08 3.93 -17.53
C LEU A 137 2.09 3.09 -18.36
N ASN A 138 2.33 1.78 -18.53
CA ASN A 138 1.44 0.90 -19.28
C ASN A 138 0.26 0.36 -18.43
N ASP A 139 0.33 0.47 -17.11
CA ASP A 139 -0.61 -0.19 -16.19
C ASP A 139 -1.96 0.55 -16.05
N VAL A 140 -2.51 1.02 -17.17
CA VAL A 140 -3.85 1.62 -17.25
C VAL A 140 -4.93 0.61 -16.82
N GLY A 141 -4.66 -0.69 -16.98
CA GLY A 141 -5.52 -1.79 -16.53
C GLY A 141 -5.77 -1.84 -15.02
N ALA A 142 -4.91 -1.22 -14.20
CA ALA A 142 -5.19 -1.03 -12.77
C ALA A 142 -6.52 -0.28 -12.53
N MET A 143 -6.89 0.62 -13.44
CA MET A 143 -8.13 1.42 -13.35
C MET A 143 -9.38 0.59 -13.65
N GLU A 144 -9.28 -0.48 -14.45
CA GLU A 144 -10.40 -1.40 -14.66
C GLU A 144 -10.79 -2.14 -13.38
N SER A 145 -9.83 -2.34 -12.46
CA SER A 145 -10.02 -2.99 -11.16
C SER A 145 -10.66 -2.07 -10.09
N LEU A 146 -10.88 -0.79 -10.40
CA LEU A 146 -11.54 0.14 -9.48
C LEU A 146 -13.03 -0.23 -9.29
N PRO A 147 -13.61 0.02 -8.09
CA PRO A 147 -15.04 -0.18 -7.83
C PRO A 147 -15.95 0.62 -8.75
N GLY A 148 -17.23 0.23 -8.84
CA GLY A 148 -18.22 0.89 -9.69
C GLY A 148 -18.54 2.35 -9.33
N TRP A 149 -18.16 2.81 -8.13
CA TRP A 149 -18.29 4.20 -7.70
C TRP A 149 -17.13 5.11 -8.17
N ALA A 150 -16.05 4.56 -8.73
CA ALA A 150 -14.93 5.34 -9.22
C ALA A 150 -15.07 5.67 -10.73
N ASP A 151 -14.83 6.94 -11.10
CA ASP A 151 -14.72 7.36 -12.50
C ASP A 151 -13.38 6.87 -13.07
N LYS A 152 -13.42 5.73 -13.77
CA LYS A 152 -12.23 5.07 -14.32
C LYS A 152 -11.49 5.91 -15.37
N LEU A 153 -12.20 6.80 -16.08
CA LEU A 153 -11.61 7.64 -17.13
C LEU A 153 -10.81 8.79 -16.51
N ARG A 154 -11.40 9.51 -15.54
CA ARG A 154 -10.72 10.56 -14.78
C ARG A 154 -9.59 9.98 -13.95
N SER A 155 -9.84 8.92 -13.19
CA SER A 155 -8.84 8.22 -12.37
C SER A 155 -7.64 7.78 -13.19
N GLY A 156 -7.84 7.18 -14.37
CA GLY A 156 -6.74 6.77 -15.25
C GLY A 156 -5.95 7.93 -15.87
N SER A 157 -6.64 9.04 -16.17
CA SER A 157 -6.01 10.28 -16.63
C SER A 157 -5.15 10.91 -15.52
N ALA A 158 -5.70 11.04 -14.30
CA ALA A 158 -5.01 11.54 -13.12
C ALA A 158 -3.81 10.65 -12.73
N GLN A 159 -3.97 9.32 -12.77
CA GLN A 159 -2.88 8.37 -12.50
C GLN A 159 -1.72 8.53 -13.49
N THR A 160 -2.02 8.67 -14.77
CA THR A 160 -1.00 8.83 -15.83
C THR A 160 -0.30 10.18 -15.73
N LEU A 161 -1.04 11.26 -15.41
CA LEU A 161 -0.47 12.58 -15.15
C LEU A 161 0.43 12.58 -13.90
N GLY A 162 -0.04 11.99 -12.79
CA GLY A 162 0.72 11.86 -11.55
C GLY A 162 1.99 11.06 -11.74
N ALA A 163 1.93 9.90 -12.41
CA ALA A 163 3.11 9.11 -12.77
C ALA A 163 4.09 9.88 -13.69
N GLY A 164 3.57 10.70 -14.61
CA GLY A 164 4.39 11.56 -15.46
C GLY A 164 5.11 12.67 -14.70
N LEU A 165 4.44 13.31 -13.74
CA LEU A 165 5.04 14.31 -12.84
C LEU A 165 6.05 13.68 -11.88
N GLN A 166 5.78 12.49 -11.35
CA GLN A 166 6.76 11.72 -10.56
C GLN A 166 8.02 11.42 -11.37
N LEU A 167 7.87 10.94 -12.61
CA LEU A 167 9.01 10.69 -13.51
C LEU A 167 9.78 11.96 -13.86
N TYR A 168 9.11 13.11 -14.05
CA TYR A 168 9.79 14.39 -14.24
C TYR A 168 10.54 14.85 -12.97
N GLY A 169 9.94 14.66 -11.80
CA GLY A 169 10.57 14.93 -10.49
C GLY A 169 11.80 14.06 -10.26
N PHE A 170 11.72 12.76 -10.56
CA PHE A 170 12.86 11.84 -10.50
C PHE A 170 13.95 12.19 -11.51
N TYR A 171 13.61 12.49 -12.76
CA TYR A 171 14.56 12.94 -13.80
C TYR A 171 15.35 14.16 -13.33
N SER A 172 14.63 15.14 -12.76
CA SER A 172 15.20 16.39 -12.26
C SER A 172 16.08 16.13 -11.04
N ALA A 173 15.62 15.33 -10.06
CA ALA A 173 16.39 14.98 -8.87
C ALA A 173 17.66 14.16 -9.20
N ILE A 174 17.62 13.25 -10.17
CA ILE A 174 18.78 12.48 -10.66
C ILE A 174 19.83 13.41 -11.26
N ARG A 175 19.41 14.40 -12.08
CA ARG A 175 20.30 15.47 -12.58
C ARG A 175 20.88 16.33 -11.45
N GLY A 176 20.05 16.70 -10.47
CA GLY A 176 20.47 17.49 -9.30
C GLY A 176 21.55 16.80 -8.48
N ILE A 177 21.42 15.50 -8.21
CA ILE A 177 22.45 14.73 -7.50
C ILE A 177 23.73 14.59 -8.35
N GLY A 178 23.61 14.40 -9.67
CA GLY A 178 24.79 14.37 -10.55
C GLY A 178 25.56 15.69 -10.56
N GLU A 179 24.85 16.83 -10.53
CA GLU A 179 25.49 18.15 -10.44
C GLU A 179 26.10 18.39 -9.05
N ALA A 180 25.44 17.99 -7.96
CA ALA A 180 25.99 18.07 -6.59
C ALA A 180 27.30 17.26 -6.45
N LEU A 181 27.31 16.03 -6.97
CA LEU A 181 28.51 15.19 -7.06
C LEU A 181 29.64 15.86 -7.87
N ARG A 182 29.28 16.62 -8.93
CA ARG A 182 30.22 17.35 -9.81
C ARG A 182 30.77 18.64 -9.18
N THR A 183 29.99 19.32 -8.34
CA THR A 183 30.41 20.58 -7.68
C THR A 183 31.02 20.37 -6.30
N GLY A 184 30.71 19.25 -5.64
CA GLY A 184 31.04 19.03 -4.23
C GLY A 184 30.19 19.89 -3.27
N ASP A 185 29.17 20.58 -3.81
CA ASP A 185 28.28 21.46 -3.04
C ASP A 185 26.92 20.79 -2.84
N ALA A 186 26.81 20.04 -1.74
CA ALA A 186 25.57 19.41 -1.31
C ALA A 186 24.60 20.39 -0.61
N GLY A 187 24.98 21.67 -0.47
CA GLY A 187 24.35 22.62 0.47
C GLY A 187 22.93 23.07 0.13
N GLU A 188 22.50 22.96 -1.13
CA GLU A 188 21.21 23.52 -1.58
C GLU A 188 20.12 22.47 -1.90
N LEU A 189 20.45 21.18 -1.96
CA LEU A 189 19.51 20.09 -2.24
C LEU A 189 19.12 19.32 -0.96
N LEU A 190 18.53 20.05 -0.02
CA LEU A 190 17.95 19.52 1.22
C LEU A 190 16.69 18.68 0.95
N PHE A 191 16.91 17.40 0.66
CA PHE A 191 15.93 16.32 0.86
C PHE A 191 15.76 16.06 2.38
N GLU A 192 15.10 16.98 3.08
CA GLU A 192 14.74 16.78 4.48
C GLU A 192 13.52 15.86 4.61
N GLY A 193 13.77 14.58 4.84
CA GLY A 193 12.76 13.59 5.21
C GLY A 193 12.34 13.70 6.67
N SER A 194 12.01 14.91 7.14
CA SER A 194 11.69 15.23 8.55
C SER A 194 10.20 15.30 8.88
N ALA A 195 9.31 15.31 7.87
CA ALA A 195 7.89 15.57 8.05
C ALA A 195 7.00 14.34 8.35
N PHE A 196 7.52 13.10 8.25
CA PHE A 196 6.73 11.87 8.48
C PHE A 196 7.60 10.77 9.10
N SER A 197 7.27 10.35 10.33
CA SER A 197 8.00 9.29 11.04
C SER A 197 7.21 7.97 11.07
N ALA A 198 7.70 6.99 10.30
CA ALA A 198 7.73 5.57 10.66
C ALA A 198 6.40 4.81 10.95
N GLU A 199 5.35 4.99 10.14
CA GLU A 199 4.62 3.87 9.47
C GLU A 199 3.56 4.43 8.48
N MET A 200 4.02 5.03 7.38
CA MET A 200 3.13 5.45 6.29
C MET A 200 3.81 5.23 4.94
N THR A 201 3.59 4.05 4.36
CA THR A 201 4.13 3.70 3.03
C THR A 201 3.56 4.63 1.96
N SER A 202 4.47 5.26 1.20
CA SER A 202 4.30 6.22 0.07
C SER A 202 4.21 7.72 0.37
N LEU A 203 3.43 8.20 1.35
CA LEU A 203 3.11 9.64 1.48
C LEU A 203 4.30 10.57 1.74
N GLY A 204 5.24 10.19 2.62
CA GLY A 204 6.41 11.02 2.95
C GLY A 204 7.40 11.27 1.81
N VAL A 205 7.28 10.55 0.68
CA VAL A 205 8.15 10.73 -0.50
C VAL A 205 7.51 11.68 -1.52
N GLU A 206 6.19 11.58 -1.74
CA GLU A 206 5.47 12.43 -2.70
C GLU A 206 5.45 13.91 -2.28
N LEU A 207 5.13 14.17 -1.01
CA LEU A 207 5.05 15.54 -0.46
C LEU A 207 6.42 16.26 -0.45
N ALA A 208 7.51 15.51 -0.37
CA ALA A 208 8.86 16.06 -0.55
C ALA A 208 9.17 16.35 -2.04
N LEU A 209 8.74 15.48 -2.96
CA LEU A 209 8.95 15.63 -4.40
C LEU A 209 8.14 16.79 -5.01
N GLU A 210 6.93 17.07 -4.52
CA GLU A 210 6.16 18.23 -4.97
C GLU A 210 6.91 19.54 -4.70
N ARG A 211 7.34 19.75 -3.45
CA ARG A 211 8.14 20.94 -3.05
C ARG A 211 9.45 21.08 -3.83
N ILE A 212 10.06 19.95 -4.22
CA ILE A 212 11.23 19.92 -5.11
C ILE A 212 10.84 20.35 -6.52
N GLY A 213 9.74 19.83 -7.08
CA GLY A 213 9.19 20.26 -8.37
C GLY A 213 9.05 21.78 -8.45
N GLN A 214 8.45 22.41 -7.44
CA GLN A 214 8.30 23.87 -7.34
C GLN A 214 9.65 24.62 -7.41
N LYS A 215 10.64 24.17 -6.63
CA LYS A 215 12.00 24.75 -6.62
C LYS A 215 12.78 24.47 -7.92
N MET A 216 12.42 23.43 -8.67
CA MET A 216 13.07 23.07 -9.94
C MET A 216 12.40 23.68 -11.17
N MET A 217 11.20 24.24 -11.06
CA MET A 217 10.55 24.97 -12.16
C MET A 217 11.28 26.28 -12.55
N SER A 218 12.07 26.85 -11.64
CA SER A 218 13.02 27.93 -11.95
C SER A 218 14.30 27.43 -12.64
N ALA A 219 14.58 26.13 -12.64
CA ALA A 219 15.78 25.50 -13.22
C ALA A 219 15.64 25.11 -14.72
N GLY A 220 14.93 25.95 -15.49
CA GLY A 220 15.21 26.17 -16.92
C GLY A 220 14.68 25.15 -17.95
N HIS A 221 14.62 25.61 -19.20
CA HIS A 221 14.16 24.84 -20.37
C HIS A 221 14.98 23.56 -20.66
N THR A 222 16.21 23.44 -20.18
CA THR A 222 17.12 22.33 -20.51
C THR A 222 16.68 21.01 -19.88
N VAL A 223 16.31 21.02 -18.59
CA VAL A 223 15.84 19.82 -17.87
C VAL A 223 14.53 19.31 -18.49
N TYR A 224 13.59 20.20 -18.77
CA TYR A 224 12.33 19.88 -19.44
C TYR A 224 12.54 19.27 -20.84
N ARG A 225 13.42 19.87 -21.67
CA ARG A 225 13.75 19.33 -23.00
C ARG A 225 14.41 17.95 -22.90
N GLY A 226 15.30 17.74 -21.93
CA GLY A 226 15.92 16.46 -21.65
C GLY A 226 14.90 15.38 -21.29
N PHE A 227 13.95 15.69 -20.40
CA PHE A 227 12.85 14.78 -20.06
C PHE A 227 11.94 14.49 -21.26
N CYS A 228 11.54 15.52 -22.03
CA CYS A 228 10.69 15.36 -23.22
C CYS A 228 11.34 14.60 -24.38
N ALA A 229 12.66 14.38 -24.32
CA ALA A 229 13.43 13.54 -25.24
C ALA A 229 13.60 12.09 -24.74
N SER A 230 13.38 11.81 -23.45
CA SER A 230 13.38 10.44 -22.91
C SER A 230 12.22 9.60 -23.44
N ARG A 231 12.33 8.26 -23.38
CA ARG A 231 11.23 7.36 -23.75
C ARG A 231 9.98 7.63 -22.91
N ALA A 232 10.15 7.86 -21.61
CA ALA A 232 9.06 8.19 -20.69
C ALA A 232 8.32 9.46 -21.12
N GLY A 233 9.06 10.54 -21.41
CA GLY A 233 8.50 11.80 -21.90
C GLY A 233 7.80 11.64 -23.26
N LEU A 234 8.31 10.79 -24.15
CA LEU A 234 7.69 10.52 -25.46
C LEU A 234 6.42 9.66 -25.35
N LEU A 235 6.35 8.70 -24.41
CA LEU A 235 5.13 7.96 -24.12
C LEU A 235 4.03 8.88 -23.56
N LEU A 236 4.37 9.74 -22.60
CA LEU A 236 3.45 10.75 -22.05
C LEU A 236 2.92 11.70 -23.13
N ARG A 237 3.77 12.12 -24.08
CA ARG A 237 3.36 12.97 -25.23
C ARG A 237 2.50 12.23 -26.27
N ARG A 238 2.53 10.90 -26.32
CA ARG A 238 1.76 10.06 -27.25
C ARG A 238 0.47 9.48 -26.63
N GLY A 239 0.34 9.51 -25.30
CA GLY A 239 -0.92 9.26 -24.59
C GLY A 239 -2.01 10.25 -25.03
N ALA A 240 -3.23 9.76 -25.25
CA ALA A 240 -4.25 10.49 -26.00
C ALA A 240 -4.64 11.86 -25.41
N GLY A 241 -4.64 12.88 -26.26
CA GLY A 241 -5.52 14.06 -26.16
C GLY A 241 -5.12 15.21 -25.24
N LEU A 242 -4.62 14.98 -24.02
CA LEU A 242 -4.52 16.04 -23.00
C LEU A 242 -3.11 16.31 -22.44
N ILE A 243 -2.24 15.30 -22.38
CA ILE A 243 -1.00 15.35 -21.58
C ILE A 243 0.04 16.33 -22.15
N ALA A 244 0.15 16.44 -23.48
CA ALA A 244 1.16 17.28 -24.13
C ALA A 244 0.94 18.81 -23.90
N SER A 245 -0.29 19.22 -23.59
CA SER A 245 -0.64 20.64 -23.40
C SER A 245 -0.43 21.13 -21.97
N VAL A 246 -0.64 20.29 -20.95
CA VAL A 246 -0.49 20.67 -19.54
C VAL A 246 0.98 20.72 -19.13
N LEU A 247 1.84 19.89 -19.72
CA LEU A 247 3.29 19.89 -19.45
C LEU A 247 4.01 21.19 -19.85
N THR A 248 3.44 22.03 -20.73
CA THR A 248 4.04 23.33 -21.11
C THR A 248 3.54 24.51 -20.26
N VAL A 249 2.30 24.45 -19.74
CA VAL A 249 1.64 25.55 -19.00
C VAL A 249 2.54 26.23 -17.95
N PRO A 250 3.32 25.51 -17.11
CA PRO A 250 4.15 26.18 -16.11
C PRO A 250 5.36 26.91 -16.70
N PHE A 251 5.86 26.47 -17.86
CA PHE A 251 6.97 27.11 -18.56
C PHE A 251 6.50 28.34 -19.37
N ASP A 252 5.27 28.32 -19.88
CA ASP A 252 4.64 29.48 -20.53
C ASP A 252 4.37 30.60 -19.51
N LEU A 253 3.94 30.26 -18.29
CA LEU A 253 3.83 31.18 -17.15
C LEU A 253 5.19 31.79 -16.73
N ALA A 254 6.27 31.01 -16.77
CA ALA A 254 7.61 31.50 -16.45
C ALA A 254 8.11 32.55 -17.47
N GLN A 255 7.79 32.40 -18.76
CA GLN A 255 8.10 33.43 -19.75
C GLN A 255 7.31 34.73 -19.54
N ALA A 256 6.04 34.64 -19.12
CA ALA A 256 5.24 35.82 -18.81
C ALA A 256 5.86 36.65 -17.67
N GLY A 257 6.41 36.01 -16.63
CA GLY A 257 7.13 36.70 -15.55
C GLY A 257 8.39 37.43 -16.01
N ILE A 258 9.12 36.86 -16.98
CA ILE A 258 10.32 37.50 -17.57
C ILE A 258 9.93 38.68 -18.48
N ALA A 259 8.80 38.61 -19.18
CA ALA A 259 8.25 39.74 -19.91
C ALA A 259 7.84 40.90 -18.98
N LEU A 260 7.18 40.57 -17.85
CA LEU A 260 6.79 41.53 -16.82
C LEU A 260 8.01 42.23 -16.16
N SER A 261 9.08 41.47 -15.91
CA SER A 261 10.38 41.98 -15.42
C SER A 261 11.03 43.01 -16.37
N ASN A 262 10.81 42.87 -17.68
CA ASN A 262 11.28 43.84 -18.67
C ASN A 262 10.36 45.07 -18.81
N ALA A 263 9.06 44.94 -18.53
CA ALA A 263 8.12 46.07 -18.50
C ALA A 263 8.40 47.04 -17.34
N LEU A 264 8.91 46.54 -16.20
CA LEU A 264 9.30 47.33 -15.02
C LEU A 264 10.46 48.32 -15.24
N LYS A 265 10.98 48.46 -16.47
CA LYS A 265 12.11 49.34 -16.84
C LYS A 265 11.72 50.49 -17.78
N ALA A 266 10.44 50.70 -18.06
CA ALA A 266 9.94 51.74 -18.96
C ALA A 266 9.17 52.85 -18.21
N GLU A 267 9.45 54.12 -18.54
CA GLU A 267 8.82 55.30 -17.91
C GLU A 267 7.89 56.06 -18.87
N GLY A 268 6.92 56.79 -18.29
CA GLY A 268 6.10 57.76 -19.00
C GLY A 268 4.70 57.29 -19.39
N LYS A 269 3.93 58.15 -20.07
CA LYS A 269 2.47 58.01 -20.24
C LYS A 269 1.96 56.77 -20.99
N GLN A 270 2.82 55.94 -21.60
CA GLN A 270 2.42 54.60 -22.07
C GLN A 270 2.19 53.61 -20.92
N ALA A 271 2.74 53.86 -19.73
CA ALA A 271 2.49 53.03 -18.56
C ALA A 271 1.04 53.15 -18.05
N GLN A 272 0.39 54.30 -18.15
CA GLN A 272 -0.93 54.51 -17.54
C GLN A 272 -2.09 53.82 -18.28
N ASP A 273 -2.07 53.79 -19.61
CA ASP A 273 -3.05 53.00 -20.37
C ASP A 273 -2.79 51.49 -20.18
N LEU A 274 -1.52 51.07 -20.09
CA LEU A 274 -1.15 49.69 -19.75
C LEU A 274 -1.47 49.30 -18.30
N TYR A 275 -1.59 50.23 -17.35
CA TYR A 275 -2.01 49.92 -15.97
C TYR A 275 -3.49 49.58 -15.84
N VAL A 276 -4.33 49.98 -16.81
CA VAL A 276 -5.76 49.64 -16.83
C VAL A 276 -6.02 48.36 -17.64
N GLU A 277 -5.17 48.04 -18.63
CA GLU A 277 -5.19 46.75 -19.32
C GLU A 277 -4.46 45.63 -18.53
N ALA A 278 -3.51 45.98 -17.66
CA ALA A 278 -2.87 45.07 -16.69
C ALA A 278 -3.62 44.98 -15.34
N GLY A 279 -4.87 45.46 -15.27
CA GLY A 279 -5.74 45.35 -14.09
C GLY A 279 -6.16 43.93 -13.69
N PHE A 280 -5.60 42.89 -14.34
CA PHE A 280 -5.90 41.47 -14.12
C PHE A 280 -4.66 40.59 -13.85
N SER A 281 -3.47 41.16 -13.62
CA SER A 281 -2.22 40.37 -13.47
C SER A 281 -1.46 40.63 -12.16
N LEU A 282 -2.10 40.39 -11.01
CA LEU A 282 -1.48 40.56 -9.68
C LEU A 282 -1.67 39.32 -8.77
N VAL A 283 -1.00 38.20 -9.10
CA VAL A 283 -0.98 36.95 -8.28
C VAL A 283 0.44 36.36 -8.12
N SER A 284 1.46 36.94 -8.75
CA SER A 284 2.81 36.35 -8.84
C SER A 284 3.73 36.65 -7.65
N ALA A 285 3.38 36.11 -6.48
CA ALA A 285 4.31 35.87 -5.36
C ALA A 285 3.86 34.70 -4.46
N THR A 286 2.61 34.25 -4.59
CA THR A 286 1.95 33.30 -3.67
C THR A 286 1.92 31.85 -4.17
N LEU A 287 2.67 31.51 -5.23
CA LEU A 287 2.60 30.21 -5.91
C LEU A 287 3.67 29.18 -5.48
N SER A 288 4.68 29.57 -4.71
CA SER A 288 5.75 28.64 -4.26
C SER A 288 5.37 27.71 -3.10
N LEU A 289 4.13 27.80 -2.60
CA LEU A 289 3.49 26.78 -1.75
C LEU A 289 2.22 26.18 -2.38
N ALA A 290 1.77 26.70 -3.53
CA ALA A 290 0.58 26.21 -4.24
C ALA A 290 0.90 25.23 -5.38
N LEU A 291 2.07 25.35 -6.02
CA LEU A 291 2.55 24.41 -7.05
C LEU A 291 2.93 23.01 -6.50
N GLY A 292 2.76 22.77 -5.19
CA GLY A 292 2.80 21.47 -4.52
C GLY A 292 1.42 21.01 -4.02
N VAL A 293 0.36 21.50 -4.66
CA VAL A 293 -1.03 21.01 -4.58
C VAL A 293 -1.75 21.19 -5.94
N SER A 294 -1.34 22.16 -6.77
CA SER A 294 -2.01 22.50 -8.04
C SER A 294 -1.83 21.50 -9.19
N ALA A 295 -1.13 20.39 -8.99
CA ALA A 295 -1.19 19.23 -9.89
C ALA A 295 -2.42 18.34 -9.61
N LEU A 296 -3.07 18.53 -8.45
CA LEU A 296 -4.21 17.77 -7.93
C LEU A 296 -5.50 18.62 -7.92
N ALA A 297 -5.64 19.49 -8.92
CA ALA A 297 -6.84 20.29 -9.14
C ALA A 297 -7.07 20.50 -10.64
N GLY A 298 -8.08 19.81 -11.20
CA GLY A 298 -8.67 20.24 -12.46
C GLY A 298 -9.31 21.62 -12.26
N PHE A 299 -8.88 22.61 -13.04
CA PHE A 299 -9.19 24.05 -12.94
C PHE A 299 -10.50 24.48 -12.21
N SER A 300 -10.35 25.08 -11.03
CA SER A 300 -11.09 26.25 -10.55
C SER A 300 -10.19 27.00 -9.53
N ALA A 301 -10.31 28.33 -9.41
CA ALA A 301 -9.36 29.16 -8.64
C ALA A 301 -10.05 29.93 -7.50
N THR A 302 -9.33 30.17 -6.38
CA THR A 302 -9.01 31.49 -5.75
C THR A 302 -8.34 31.24 -4.36
N GLY A 303 -7.38 32.08 -3.90
CA GLY A 303 -6.69 31.96 -2.58
C GLY A 303 -6.56 33.33 -1.85
N PRO A 304 -5.54 33.65 -1.00
CA PRO A 304 -4.40 32.83 -0.49
C PRO A 304 -3.90 33.08 0.99
N VAL A 305 -2.78 32.40 1.38
CA VAL A 305 -1.91 32.50 2.61
C VAL A 305 -2.24 31.43 3.70
N GLY A 306 -1.31 30.76 4.40
CA GLY A 306 0.19 30.71 4.36
C GLY A 306 0.85 29.97 5.56
N LEU A 307 2.15 29.59 5.50
CA LEU A 307 2.81 28.63 6.44
C LEU A 307 4.31 28.89 6.74
N ILE A 308 4.78 28.52 7.95
CA ILE A 308 6.18 28.23 8.38
C ILE A 308 6.08 27.33 9.65
N ALA A 309 6.89 26.31 9.99
CA ALA A 309 7.78 25.34 9.29
C ALA A 309 8.21 24.23 10.31
N ALA A 310 9.03 23.24 9.93
CA ALA A 310 9.55 22.17 10.82
C ALA A 310 11.07 21.93 10.64
N ALA A 311 11.78 21.48 11.70
CA ALA A 311 12.91 20.52 11.64
C ALA A 311 13.65 20.34 13.00
N VAL A 312 13.37 19.24 13.72
CA VAL A 312 14.38 18.47 14.50
C VAL A 312 14.04 16.97 14.33
N LEU A 313 15.05 16.11 14.24
CA LEU A 313 14.88 14.73 13.75
C LEU A 313 15.81 13.74 14.50
N ILE A 314 15.28 12.54 14.80
CA ILE A 314 15.98 11.25 15.08
C ILE A 314 16.55 11.02 16.52
N VAL A 315 16.02 9.99 17.22
CA VAL A 315 16.67 8.76 17.77
C VAL A 315 15.88 8.17 18.95
N GLY A 316 15.11 7.11 18.68
CA GLY A 316 15.01 5.95 19.58
C GLY A 316 16.00 4.87 19.07
N THR A 317 16.45 3.87 19.82
CA THR A 317 15.76 3.16 20.91
C THR A 317 16.70 2.46 21.92
N ARG A 318 16.38 2.60 23.21
CA ARG A 318 16.45 1.61 24.33
C ARG A 318 17.74 0.80 24.56
N ILE A 319 18.21 0.87 25.81
CA ILE A 319 18.72 -0.30 26.57
C ILE A 319 17.62 -0.74 27.53
N TYR A 320 17.10 -1.96 27.47
CA TYR A 320 16.09 -2.43 28.45
C TYR A 320 16.70 -2.59 29.87
N ALA A 321 15.82 -2.61 30.89
CA ALA A 321 16.01 -2.90 32.32
C ALA A 321 17.34 -3.60 32.73
N ALA A 322 18.10 -3.08 33.70
CA ALA A 322 17.83 -3.05 35.15
C ALA A 322 17.96 -4.43 35.85
N CYS A 323 18.65 -4.43 37.01
CA CYS A 323 19.03 -5.63 37.74
C CYS A 323 18.06 -6.01 38.87
N ARG A 324 18.15 -7.28 39.29
CA ARG A 324 17.97 -7.83 40.66
C ARG A 324 16.60 -7.74 41.36
N VAL A 325 16.24 -8.88 41.98
CA VAL A 325 15.74 -8.98 43.36
C VAL A 325 16.28 -10.27 43.99
N VAL A 326 16.88 -10.18 45.19
CA VAL A 326 16.87 -11.12 46.33
C VAL A 326 17.21 -10.28 47.58
N ASP A 327 16.66 -10.63 48.75
CA ASP A 327 16.82 -9.99 50.09
C ASP A 327 16.29 -8.53 50.19
N ASP A 328 15.13 -8.20 50.75
CA ASP A 328 14.09 -8.90 51.56
C ASP A 328 14.37 -9.02 53.09
N ILE A 329 13.57 -8.27 53.86
CA ILE A 329 13.23 -8.42 55.31
C ILE A 329 14.32 -8.20 56.39
N ASP A 330 14.95 -7.01 56.45
CA ASP A 330 15.56 -6.49 57.70
C ASP A 330 15.20 -5.02 58.03
N ASP A 331 14.56 -4.28 57.11
CA ASP A 331 14.56 -2.79 57.12
C ASP A 331 13.41 -2.08 57.87
N TYR A 332 12.41 -2.77 58.47
CA TYR A 332 11.11 -2.12 58.75
C TYR A 332 10.72 -1.76 60.20
N ILE A 333 11.41 -2.23 61.26
CA ILE A 333 11.10 -1.83 62.66
C ILE A 333 12.33 -1.90 63.60
N GLU A 334 12.71 -0.79 64.23
CA GLU A 334 13.56 -0.81 65.44
C GLU A 334 12.74 -1.14 66.71
N LEU A 335 13.20 -2.13 67.50
CA LEU A 335 12.52 -2.63 68.71
C LEU A 335 13.33 -2.38 69.99
N SER A 336 12.65 -2.10 71.11
CA SER A 336 13.31 -1.85 72.39
C SER A 336 13.75 -3.14 73.10
N THR A 337 14.74 -3.03 73.98
CA THR A 337 15.43 -4.19 74.60
C THR A 337 14.52 -5.07 75.46
N HIS A 338 13.41 -4.53 76.00
CA HIS A 338 12.48 -5.30 76.83
C HIS A 338 11.37 -6.02 76.02
N GLU A 339 11.10 -5.57 74.80
CA GLU A 339 10.15 -6.22 73.87
C GLU A 339 10.78 -7.48 73.25
N ARG A 340 12.08 -7.41 72.92
CA ARG A 340 12.85 -8.52 72.31
C ARG A 340 12.80 -9.84 73.09
N LEU A 341 12.76 -9.77 74.43
CA LEU A 341 12.74 -10.96 75.30
C LEU A 341 11.32 -11.53 75.55
N ARG A 342 10.27 -10.75 75.23
CA ARG A 342 8.87 -11.17 75.38
C ARG A 342 8.28 -11.69 74.06
N SER A 343 8.61 -11.07 72.93
CA SER A 343 8.21 -11.56 71.60
C SER A 343 8.83 -12.94 71.28
N GLY A 344 10.06 -13.20 71.73
CA GLY A 344 10.68 -14.53 71.63
C GLY A 344 10.01 -15.61 72.48
N TRP A 345 9.33 -15.23 73.57
CA TRP A 345 8.57 -16.17 74.42
C TRP A 345 7.17 -16.44 73.85
N PHE A 346 6.53 -15.47 73.18
CA PHE A 346 5.24 -15.66 72.52
C PHE A 346 5.34 -16.48 71.23
N ALA A 347 6.41 -16.31 70.44
CA ALA A 347 6.71 -17.21 69.31
C ALA A 347 6.93 -18.68 69.73
N PHE A 348 7.25 -18.93 71.01
CA PHE A 348 7.41 -20.27 71.59
C PHE A 348 6.14 -20.83 72.25
N THR A 349 5.11 -20.00 72.51
CA THR A 349 3.94 -20.40 73.32
C THR A 349 2.59 -20.24 72.63
N GLY A 350 2.53 -19.69 71.41
CA GLY A 350 1.31 -19.71 70.58
C GLY A 350 0.16 -18.87 71.15
N VAL A 351 0.48 -17.69 71.69
CA VAL A 351 -0.48 -16.69 72.15
C VAL A 351 -0.37 -15.46 71.26
N ASP A 352 -1.51 -14.90 70.85
CA ASP A 352 -1.58 -13.77 69.92
C ASP A 352 -0.89 -12.50 70.45
N LEU A 353 -0.39 -11.69 69.50
CA LEU A 353 0.32 -10.44 69.76
C LEU A 353 -0.64 -9.30 70.17
N ASP A 354 -0.12 -8.38 71.01
CA ASP A 354 -0.83 -7.18 71.45
C ASP A 354 -1.29 -6.31 70.26
N GLU A 355 -2.54 -5.86 70.30
CA GLU A 355 -3.23 -5.17 69.20
C GLU A 355 -2.48 -3.89 68.76
N GLY A 356 -1.87 -3.17 69.70
CA GLY A 356 -1.05 -1.98 69.42
C GLY A 356 0.33 -2.26 68.79
N VAL A 357 0.83 -3.49 68.87
CA VAL A 357 2.03 -3.93 68.12
C VAL A 357 1.60 -4.39 66.73
N LEU A 358 0.46 -5.07 66.61
CA LEU A 358 -0.11 -5.47 65.34
C LEU A 358 -0.44 -4.25 64.46
N ASP A 359 -1.17 -3.26 64.99
CA ASP A 359 -1.54 -2.01 64.29
C ASP A 359 -0.31 -1.23 63.79
N ARG A 360 0.75 -1.15 64.60
CA ARG A 360 1.99 -0.48 64.21
C ARG A 360 2.77 -1.28 63.17
N TYR A 361 2.78 -2.61 63.27
CA TYR A 361 3.38 -3.49 62.28
C TYR A 361 2.63 -3.45 60.95
N THR A 362 1.29 -3.54 60.94
CA THR A 362 0.48 -3.50 59.72
C THR A 362 0.56 -2.14 59.03
N THR A 363 0.49 -1.04 59.78
CA THR A 363 0.65 0.32 59.22
C THR A 363 2.05 0.55 58.67
N SER A 364 3.11 0.19 59.42
CA SER A 364 4.50 0.34 58.97
C SER A 364 4.78 -0.53 57.75
N ARG A 365 4.39 -1.81 57.80
CA ARG A 365 4.58 -2.76 56.69
C ARG A 365 3.82 -2.33 55.44
N ALA A 366 2.54 -1.93 55.56
CA ALA A 366 1.78 -1.46 54.40
C ALA A 366 2.38 -0.16 53.82
N ARG A 367 2.82 0.77 54.68
CA ARG A 367 3.51 1.98 54.25
C ARG A 367 4.77 1.66 53.44
N THR A 368 5.63 0.77 53.93
CA THR A 368 6.89 0.48 53.23
C THR A 368 6.71 -0.43 52.02
N VAL A 369 5.83 -1.44 52.09
CA VAL A 369 5.47 -2.26 50.91
C VAL A 369 4.90 -1.37 49.80
N TYR A 370 4.06 -0.39 50.13
CA TYR A 370 3.55 0.55 49.13
C TYR A 370 4.64 1.48 48.60
N ALA A 371 5.46 2.08 49.47
CA ALA A 371 6.60 2.92 49.07
C ALA A 371 7.58 2.19 48.13
N GLU A 372 7.87 0.93 48.40
CA GLU A 372 8.71 0.09 47.56
C GLU A 372 8.02 -0.29 46.26
N SER A 373 6.72 -0.56 46.27
CA SER A 373 5.96 -0.81 45.04
C SER A 373 5.99 0.40 44.10
N LEU A 374 5.90 1.63 44.63
CA LEU A 374 6.03 2.86 43.84
C LEU A 374 7.44 3.04 43.30
N LYS A 375 8.48 2.82 44.12
CA LYS A 375 9.89 2.87 43.67
C LYS A 375 10.23 1.77 42.66
N ALA A 376 9.65 0.57 42.78
CA ALA A 376 9.83 -0.53 41.84
C ALA A 376 9.15 -0.24 40.51
N GLN A 377 7.90 0.25 40.53
CA GLN A 377 7.19 0.71 39.33
C GLN A 377 7.94 1.86 38.63
N ALA A 378 8.40 2.86 39.37
CA ALA A 378 9.18 3.96 38.82
C ALA A 378 10.49 3.45 38.15
N ARG A 379 11.23 2.56 38.81
CA ARG A 379 12.44 1.92 38.24
C ARG A 379 12.12 1.07 37.01
N ALA A 380 10.98 0.37 36.97
CA ALA A 380 10.55 -0.41 35.83
C ALA A 380 10.22 0.48 34.62
N LEU A 381 9.50 1.58 34.83
CA LEU A 381 9.18 2.58 33.79
C LEU A 381 10.47 3.24 33.25
N LEU A 382 11.35 3.72 34.14
CA LEU A 382 12.64 4.34 33.79
C LEU A 382 13.66 3.36 33.18
N GLY A 383 13.48 2.05 33.40
CA GLY A 383 14.28 0.99 32.79
C GLY A 383 13.71 0.47 31.46
N GLY A 384 12.38 0.58 31.28
CA GLY A 384 11.63 0.01 30.16
C GLY A 384 11.10 1.06 29.19
N GLU A 385 9.81 1.36 29.28
CA GLU A 385 9.10 2.15 28.28
C GLU A 385 9.50 3.62 28.27
N MET A 386 9.58 4.25 29.45
CA MET A 386 9.88 5.68 29.63
C MET A 386 11.38 5.99 29.63
N LYS A 387 12.25 5.00 29.46
CA LYS A 387 13.71 5.18 29.61
C LYS A 387 14.31 6.28 28.73
N ASN A 388 13.82 6.44 27.51
CA ASN A 388 14.41 7.36 26.54
C ASN A 388 13.80 8.77 26.64
N SER A 389 12.59 8.90 27.21
CA SER A 389 11.82 10.15 27.32
C SER A 389 11.89 10.79 28.70
N VAL A 390 11.97 10.00 29.78
CA VAL A 390 11.91 10.47 31.18
C VAL A 390 13.22 10.16 31.90
N GLN A 391 13.74 11.12 32.68
CA GLN A 391 14.94 10.93 33.50
C GLN A 391 14.67 10.81 35.00
N ALA A 392 13.55 11.34 35.48
CA ALA A 392 13.14 11.27 36.87
C ALA A 392 11.62 11.04 36.97
N ILE A 393 11.20 10.21 37.92
CA ILE A 393 9.81 10.07 38.34
C ILE A 393 9.74 10.55 39.78
N VAL A 394 8.90 11.56 40.04
CA VAL A 394 8.61 12.07 41.39
C VAL A 394 7.25 11.50 41.80
N ASN A 395 7.24 10.68 42.84
CA ASN A 395 5.99 10.15 43.40
C ASN A 395 5.43 11.13 44.42
N GLY A 396 4.10 11.27 44.45
CA GLY A 396 3.41 12.02 45.47
C GLY A 396 3.47 11.36 46.84
N THR A 397 3.21 12.15 47.87
CA THR A 397 3.26 11.69 49.26
C THR A 397 1.96 11.03 49.69
N PHE A 398 2.07 10.07 50.61
CA PHE A 398 0.93 9.29 51.09
C PHE A 398 1.08 8.92 52.56
N GLU A 399 -0.05 8.77 53.23
CA GLU A 399 -0.20 8.20 54.56
C GLU A 399 -0.94 6.86 54.50
N VAL A 400 -0.81 6.07 55.57
CA VAL A 400 -1.54 4.81 55.73
C VAL A 400 -2.35 4.89 57.01
N HIS A 401 -3.64 4.62 56.90
CA HIS A 401 -4.59 4.64 58.02
C HIS A 401 -5.27 3.28 58.15
N LEU A 402 -5.51 2.83 59.39
CA LEU A 402 -6.22 1.58 59.64
C LEU A 402 -7.73 1.82 59.65
N GLN A 403 -8.40 1.57 58.53
CA GLN A 403 -9.85 1.66 58.40
C GLN A 403 -10.50 0.32 58.81
N THR A 404 -11.65 0.39 59.48
CA THR A 404 -12.39 -0.81 59.86
C THR A 404 -13.32 -1.23 58.72
N ILE A 405 -13.03 -2.35 58.07
CA ILE A 405 -13.74 -2.91 56.92
C ILE A 405 -14.50 -4.18 57.35
N ARG A 406 -15.65 -4.45 56.73
CA ARG A 406 -16.47 -5.66 57.01
C ARG A 406 -16.09 -6.79 56.06
N HIS A 407 -15.43 -7.81 56.58
CA HIS A 407 -15.17 -9.05 55.86
C HIS A 407 -16.33 -10.01 56.13
N TRP A 408 -17.14 -10.25 55.11
CA TRP A 408 -18.27 -11.16 55.21
C TRP A 408 -17.78 -12.61 55.30
N LYS A 409 -18.25 -13.33 56.31
CA LYS A 409 -17.90 -14.74 56.51
C LYS A 409 -18.62 -15.60 55.47
N HIS A 410 -17.91 -16.60 54.93
CA HIS A 410 -18.49 -17.51 53.94
C HIS A 410 -19.52 -18.50 54.53
N GLN A 411 -19.47 -18.73 55.86
CA GLN A 411 -20.46 -19.41 56.72
C GLN A 411 -20.38 -18.83 58.14
N TRP A 412 -21.49 -18.78 58.88
CA TRP A 412 -21.57 -18.36 60.30
C TRP A 412 -22.70 -19.11 61.01
N ASP A 413 -22.60 -19.27 62.35
CA ASP A 413 -23.64 -19.92 63.16
C ASP A 413 -24.48 -18.89 63.96
N GLU A 414 -25.69 -18.61 63.47
CA GLU A 414 -26.64 -17.71 64.14
C GLU A 414 -27.19 -18.25 65.47
N GLN A 415 -27.20 -19.58 65.68
CA GLN A 415 -27.67 -20.18 66.93
C GLN A 415 -26.61 -20.11 68.04
N ALA A 416 -25.33 -20.09 67.67
CA ALA A 416 -24.21 -19.76 68.55
C ALA A 416 -24.03 -18.25 68.78
N GLY A 417 -24.73 -17.40 68.03
CA GLY A 417 -24.66 -15.94 68.13
C GLY A 417 -23.52 -15.29 67.32
N GLU A 418 -22.99 -15.98 66.30
CA GLU A 418 -21.98 -15.38 65.42
C GLU A 418 -22.56 -14.33 64.46
N ALA A 419 -21.83 -13.24 64.26
CA ALA A 419 -22.15 -12.26 63.22
C ALA A 419 -21.74 -12.76 61.81
N PRO A 420 -22.49 -12.38 60.75
CA PRO A 420 -22.20 -12.73 59.35
C PRO A 420 -20.95 -12.05 58.78
N HIS A 421 -20.31 -11.15 59.53
CA HIS A 421 -19.08 -10.47 59.14
C HIS A 421 -18.14 -10.32 60.33
N THR A 422 -16.84 -10.37 60.06
CA THR A 422 -15.79 -9.87 60.95
C THR A 422 -15.47 -8.42 60.60
N LEU A 423 -15.27 -7.59 61.61
CA LEU A 423 -14.70 -6.26 61.45
C LEU A 423 -13.17 -6.42 61.47
N VAL A 424 -12.52 -6.15 60.34
CA VAL A 424 -11.07 -6.23 60.17
C VAL A 424 -10.54 -4.82 60.00
N ARG A 425 -9.45 -4.47 60.70
CA ARG A 425 -8.78 -3.18 60.55
C ARG A 425 -7.69 -3.32 59.50
N GLU A 426 -7.96 -2.86 58.29
CA GLU A 426 -7.05 -2.97 57.15
C GLU A 426 -6.36 -1.62 56.86
N PRO A 427 -5.09 -1.64 56.42
CA PRO A 427 -4.38 -0.43 56.03
C PRO A 427 -4.91 0.08 54.69
N VAL A 428 -5.55 1.25 54.72
CA VAL A 428 -5.98 2.02 53.56
C VAL A 428 -4.95 3.13 53.32
N ILE A 429 -4.57 3.32 52.06
CA ILE A 429 -3.66 4.37 51.63
C ILE A 429 -4.47 5.64 51.39
N HIS A 430 -3.99 6.75 51.94
CA HIS A 430 -4.51 8.08 51.70
C HIS A 430 -3.42 8.92 51.07
N GLU A 431 -3.64 9.40 49.85
CA GLU A 431 -2.77 10.35 49.17
C GLU A 431 -2.98 11.74 49.80
N VAL A 432 -1.89 12.49 50.01
CA VAL A 432 -1.90 13.77 50.74
C VAL A 432 -1.26 14.88 49.93
N ASP A 433 -1.51 16.13 50.33
CA ASP A 433 -1.18 17.34 49.58
C ASP A 433 0.33 17.53 49.34
N ASP A 434 0.75 17.49 48.07
CA ASP A 434 2.14 17.71 47.67
C ASP A 434 2.48 19.18 47.35
N HIS A 435 3.71 19.60 47.66
CA HIS A 435 4.24 20.91 47.25
C HIS A 435 5.67 20.81 46.70
N PHE A 436 5.82 20.87 45.38
CA PHE A 436 7.10 20.76 44.69
C PHE A 436 7.43 22.04 43.88
N ASP A 437 8.57 22.67 44.17
CA ASP A 437 9.13 23.79 43.39
C ASP A 437 10.40 23.33 42.67
N ALA A 438 10.28 22.99 41.38
CA ALA A 438 11.40 22.57 40.53
C ALA A 438 11.94 23.68 39.61
N THR A 439 11.58 24.95 39.86
CA THR A 439 12.01 26.10 39.04
C THR A 439 13.51 26.37 39.11
N LYS A 440 14.19 25.87 40.15
CA LYS A 440 15.63 26.04 40.38
C LYS A 440 16.42 24.87 39.81
N GLU A 441 17.55 25.17 39.16
CA GLU A 441 18.47 24.15 38.67
C GLU A 441 18.91 23.20 39.80
N GLY A 442 18.78 21.89 39.57
CA GLY A 442 19.08 20.86 40.57
C GLY A 442 18.02 20.63 41.66
N ALA A 443 16.87 21.33 41.65
CA ALA A 443 15.84 21.15 42.67
C ALA A 443 15.30 19.71 42.76
N VAL A 444 15.10 19.04 41.62
CA VAL A 444 14.64 17.64 41.56
C VAL A 444 15.69 16.66 42.13
N ASP A 445 16.98 17.02 42.12
CA ASP A 445 18.05 16.21 42.74
C ASP A 445 18.00 16.24 44.28
N LEU A 446 17.22 17.16 44.88
CA LEU A 446 17.04 17.33 46.31
C LEU A 446 15.76 16.70 46.87
N LEU A 447 14.86 16.20 46.00
CA LEU A 447 13.59 15.57 46.39
C LEU A 447 13.81 14.10 46.78
N PRO A 448 13.57 13.67 48.04
CA PRO A 448 13.69 12.26 48.44
C PRO A 448 12.63 11.34 47.78
N GLU A 449 11.57 11.92 47.21
CA GLU A 449 10.53 11.26 46.41
C GLU A 449 10.98 10.93 44.98
N ALA A 450 12.04 11.59 44.48
CA ALA A 450 12.51 11.45 43.11
C ALA A 450 13.29 10.13 42.89
N THR A 451 12.79 9.31 41.96
CA THR A 451 13.46 8.11 41.46
C THR A 451 14.10 8.41 40.11
N TRP A 452 15.41 8.14 39.97
CA TRP A 452 16.20 8.53 38.80
C TRP A 452 16.47 7.36 37.83
N GLY A 453 16.37 7.67 36.53
CA GLY A 453 16.80 6.82 35.43
C GLY A 453 18.06 7.36 34.74
N THR A 454 18.22 7.09 33.45
CA THR A 454 19.34 7.64 32.66
C THR A 454 19.09 9.11 32.34
N LYS A 455 19.80 10.04 33.02
CA LYS A 455 19.76 11.48 32.70
C LYS A 455 20.09 11.76 31.23
N GLY A 456 19.47 12.79 30.66
CA GLY A 456 19.67 13.21 29.27
C GLY A 456 19.14 14.65 29.06
N PRO A 457 19.68 15.41 28.10
CA PRO A 457 19.33 16.82 27.90
C PRO A 457 17.86 17.02 27.52
N GLU A 458 17.35 16.14 26.65
CA GLU A 458 15.99 16.19 26.07
C GLU A 458 14.93 15.43 26.89
N LYS A 459 15.27 14.96 28.10
CA LYS A 459 14.38 14.09 28.89
C LYS A 459 13.55 14.84 29.91
N GLY A 460 12.26 14.53 29.97
CA GLY A 460 11.31 15.11 30.91
C GLY A 460 11.35 14.54 32.32
N VAL A 461 10.50 15.10 33.17
CA VAL A 461 10.18 14.63 34.53
C VAL A 461 8.72 14.19 34.56
N LEU A 462 8.44 13.02 35.15
CA LEU A 462 7.09 12.52 35.37
C LEU A 462 6.71 12.70 36.84
N TRP A 463 5.63 13.43 37.08
CA TRP A 463 5.06 13.73 38.39
C TRP A 463 3.83 12.84 38.59
N LEU A 464 3.81 12.00 39.62
CA LEU A 464 2.72 11.05 39.92
C LEU A 464 2.01 11.49 41.22
N LEU A 465 0.99 12.34 41.11
CA LEU A 465 0.51 13.20 42.21
C LEU A 465 -0.78 12.71 42.89
N GLY A 466 -1.38 11.59 42.46
CA GLY A 466 -2.53 11.01 43.16
C GLY A 466 -3.72 11.95 43.35
N GLY A 467 -4.40 11.83 44.49
CA GLY A 467 -5.68 12.48 44.82
C GLY A 467 -5.65 13.66 45.80
N GLY A 468 -4.47 14.16 46.22
CA GLY A 468 -4.32 15.28 47.18
C GLY A 468 -4.59 16.68 46.60
N ASP A 469 -4.48 17.73 47.41
CA ASP A 469 -4.54 19.14 46.95
C ASP A 469 -3.12 19.66 46.59
N ASP A 470 -2.59 19.25 45.43
CA ASP A 470 -1.17 19.44 45.10
C ASP A 470 -0.82 20.76 44.41
N THR A 471 0.40 21.23 44.61
CA THR A 471 1.01 22.37 43.90
C THR A 471 2.38 21.98 43.36
N VAL A 472 2.54 21.98 42.03
CA VAL A 472 3.81 21.67 41.37
C VAL A 472 4.20 22.77 40.38
N LEU A 473 5.40 23.32 40.58
CA LEU A 473 6.08 24.14 39.59
C LEU A 473 7.14 23.26 38.91
N GLY A 474 6.91 22.94 37.64
CA GLY A 474 7.73 22.03 36.84
C GLY A 474 9.13 22.54 36.53
N VAL A 475 9.91 21.72 35.83
CA VAL A 475 11.26 22.07 35.40
C VAL A 475 11.16 23.02 34.19
N PRO A 476 11.65 24.27 34.25
CA PRO A 476 11.31 25.28 33.24
C PRO A 476 11.82 25.00 31.82
N THR A 477 12.87 24.20 31.65
CA THR A 477 13.55 23.99 30.36
C THR A 477 13.48 22.55 29.85
N ARG A 478 12.51 21.76 30.35
CA ARG A 478 12.34 20.33 30.02
C ARG A 478 10.86 19.95 30.00
N PRO A 479 10.47 18.88 29.29
CA PRO A 479 9.11 18.35 29.35
C PRO A 479 8.71 17.93 30.77
N ASN A 480 7.48 18.21 31.16
CA ASN A 480 6.87 17.80 32.41
C ASN A 480 5.60 16.99 32.09
N HIS A 481 5.54 15.77 32.62
CA HIS A 481 4.38 14.90 32.49
C HIS A 481 3.72 14.83 33.87
N PHE A 482 2.55 15.41 34.05
CA PHE A 482 1.80 15.38 35.30
C PHE A 482 0.69 14.35 35.21
N ARG A 483 0.77 13.27 35.99
CA ARG A 483 -0.31 12.29 36.13
C ARG A 483 -0.93 12.42 37.51
N TYR A 484 -2.22 12.71 37.54
CA TYR A 484 -2.94 13.10 38.74
C TYR A 484 -4.40 12.69 38.67
N SER A 485 -5.05 12.55 39.83
CA SER A 485 -6.48 12.24 39.94
C SER A 485 -7.22 13.34 40.70
N GLY A 486 -8.11 12.99 41.64
CA GLY A 486 -8.94 13.92 42.42
C GLY A 486 -8.17 14.95 43.25
N GLY A 487 -8.89 15.79 44.00
CA GLY A 487 -8.31 16.92 44.72
C GLY A 487 -8.04 18.13 43.81
N ARG A 488 -7.56 19.22 44.41
CA ARG A 488 -7.32 20.51 43.75
C ARG A 488 -5.85 20.63 43.36
N LYS A 489 -5.55 20.64 42.05
CA LYS A 489 -4.17 20.77 41.56
C LYS A 489 -3.84 22.20 41.13
N TYR A 490 -2.61 22.65 41.37
CA TYR A 490 -2.02 23.84 40.75
C TYR A 490 -0.70 23.41 40.07
N LEU A 491 -0.74 23.20 38.76
CA LEU A 491 0.35 22.59 37.99
C LEU A 491 0.86 23.58 36.96
N VAL A 492 2.17 23.81 36.94
CA VAL A 492 2.85 24.70 36.00
C VAL A 492 3.94 23.92 35.27
N GLY A 493 3.91 23.94 33.94
CA GLY A 493 4.90 23.35 33.06
C GLY A 493 6.14 24.23 32.87
N GLY A 494 6.75 24.15 31.68
CA GLY A 494 7.98 24.81 31.31
C GLY A 494 7.93 25.41 29.90
N SER A 495 9.05 25.26 29.18
CA SER A 495 9.26 25.81 27.84
C SER A 495 9.40 24.72 26.75
N GLN A 496 8.83 23.55 26.99
CA GLN A 496 8.83 22.35 26.14
C GLN A 496 7.46 21.67 26.27
N ASP A 497 7.07 20.82 25.33
CA ASP A 497 5.76 20.17 25.33
C ASP A 497 5.48 19.41 26.64
N ASP A 498 4.53 19.92 27.43
CA ASP A 498 4.11 19.36 28.71
C ASP A 498 2.79 18.57 28.57
N GLU A 499 2.61 17.54 29.41
CA GLU A 499 1.40 16.70 29.39
C GLU A 499 0.71 16.64 30.76
N PHE A 500 -0.59 16.93 30.78
CA PHE A 500 -1.46 16.89 31.95
C PHE A 500 -2.44 15.72 31.82
N MET A 501 -2.12 14.60 32.47
CA MET A 501 -2.90 13.36 32.47
C MET A 501 -3.82 13.30 33.70
N PHE A 502 -5.10 13.63 33.51
CA PHE A 502 -6.11 13.50 34.55
C PHE A 502 -6.74 12.09 34.53
N GLU A 503 -6.43 11.29 35.56
CA GLU A 503 -7.09 10.02 35.82
C GLU A 503 -8.46 10.26 36.44
N VAL A 504 -9.52 10.07 35.64
CA VAL A 504 -10.89 10.35 36.05
C VAL A 504 -11.37 9.26 37.02
N PRO A 505 -11.71 9.61 38.28
CA PRO A 505 -12.25 8.63 39.22
C PRO A 505 -13.52 7.93 38.70
N PRO A 506 -13.70 6.61 38.94
CA PRO A 506 -14.87 5.87 38.46
C PRO A 506 -16.22 6.46 38.90
N ASP A 507 -16.25 7.10 40.07
CA ASP A 507 -17.45 7.69 40.66
C ASP A 507 -17.69 9.16 40.25
N THR A 508 -16.84 9.77 39.41
CA THR A 508 -16.99 11.18 38.99
C THR A 508 -18.36 11.50 38.37
N PHE A 509 -18.98 10.52 37.70
CA PHE A 509 -20.28 10.66 37.04
C PHE A 509 -21.47 10.20 37.90
N SER A 510 -21.24 9.79 39.16
CA SER A 510 -22.26 9.16 40.03
C SER A 510 -23.27 10.12 40.69
N GLY A 511 -23.24 11.41 40.36
CA GLY A 511 -24.29 12.37 40.72
C GLY A 511 -24.23 12.97 42.13
N ALA A 512 -23.08 12.93 42.80
CA ALA A 512 -22.91 13.57 44.11
C ALA A 512 -22.98 15.11 44.02
N GLU A 513 -23.98 15.72 44.67
CA GLU A 513 -24.10 17.18 44.81
C GLU A 513 -22.98 17.75 45.70
N GLY A 514 -21.83 18.05 45.09
CA GLY A 514 -20.67 18.62 45.76
C GLY A 514 -19.99 19.71 44.94
N ARG A 515 -19.29 20.64 45.60
CA ARG A 515 -18.37 21.55 44.92
C ARG A 515 -17.20 20.73 44.40
N VAL A 516 -17.06 20.64 43.07
CA VAL A 516 -15.85 20.08 42.46
C VAL A 516 -14.69 21.04 42.76
N PRO A 517 -13.55 20.57 43.33
CA PRO A 517 -12.37 21.41 43.50
C PRO A 517 -11.89 21.90 42.13
N ILE A 518 -11.50 23.19 42.05
CA ILE A 518 -11.08 23.82 40.79
C ILE A 518 -9.55 23.78 40.68
N SER A 519 -9.06 22.88 39.84
CA SER A 519 -7.65 22.80 39.48
C SER A 519 -7.25 23.91 38.50
N VAL A 520 -5.96 24.23 38.45
CA VAL A 520 -5.34 25.22 37.57
C VAL A 520 -4.17 24.53 36.87
N LEU A 521 -4.21 24.49 35.54
CA LEU A 521 -3.15 23.96 34.70
C LEU A 521 -2.58 25.11 33.87
N VAL A 522 -1.25 25.25 33.90
CA VAL A 522 -0.49 26.19 33.09
C VAL A 522 0.55 25.37 32.36
N GLY A 523 0.48 25.23 31.04
CA GLY A 523 1.55 24.58 30.26
C GLY A 523 2.77 25.49 30.25
N GLY A 524 2.92 26.30 29.21
CA GLY A 524 3.78 27.47 29.24
C GLY A 524 4.09 27.98 27.85
N THR A 525 5.17 27.46 27.28
CA THR A 525 5.46 27.55 25.84
C THR A 525 5.85 26.17 25.32
N GLY A 526 5.07 25.64 24.39
CA GLY A 526 5.20 24.28 23.87
C GLY A 526 3.92 23.95 23.11
N ALA A 527 3.71 22.66 22.81
CA ALA A 527 2.45 22.13 22.35
C ALA A 527 1.77 21.34 23.48
N ASP A 528 1.18 22.05 24.45
CA ASP A 528 0.84 21.48 25.75
C ASP A 528 -0.50 20.70 25.71
N THR A 529 -0.56 19.54 26.37
CA THR A 529 -1.63 18.54 26.17
C THR A 529 -2.39 18.17 27.45
N LEU A 530 -3.73 18.24 27.42
CA LEU A 530 -4.62 17.71 28.47
C LEU A 530 -5.23 16.36 28.08
N SER A 531 -4.82 15.29 28.76
CA SER A 531 -5.28 13.91 28.53
C SER A 531 -6.23 13.44 29.64
N PHE A 532 -7.49 13.13 29.31
CA PHE A 532 -8.39 12.41 30.21
C PHE A 532 -8.14 10.90 30.10
N LEU A 533 -7.80 10.27 31.23
CA LEU A 533 -7.45 8.86 31.34
C LEU A 533 -8.51 8.07 32.13
N GLY A 534 -8.61 6.77 31.81
CA GLY A 534 -9.67 5.87 32.30
C GLY A 534 -10.70 5.52 31.23
N GLU A 535 -11.70 4.73 31.61
CA GLU A 535 -12.86 4.41 30.78
C GLU A 535 -14.13 4.52 31.63
N ALA A 536 -15.11 5.30 31.17
CA ALA A 536 -16.40 5.43 31.82
C ALA A 536 -17.24 4.16 31.59
N THR A 537 -17.48 3.41 32.65
CA THR A 537 -18.21 2.13 32.64
C THR A 537 -19.74 2.29 32.67
N TRP A 538 -20.24 3.51 32.89
CA TRP A 538 -21.67 3.81 33.01
C TRP A 538 -22.31 4.05 31.62
N PRO A 539 -23.42 3.37 31.27
CA PRO A 539 -24.09 3.59 30.00
C PRO A 539 -24.55 5.05 29.85
N ARG A 540 -24.03 5.74 28.82
CA ARG A 540 -24.28 7.17 28.53
C ARG A 540 -23.72 8.17 29.56
N ALA A 541 -22.56 7.89 30.15
CA ALA A 541 -21.87 8.88 30.99
C ALA A 541 -21.65 10.22 30.24
N ALA A 542 -22.17 11.31 30.79
CA ALA A 542 -21.88 12.67 30.34
C ALA A 542 -20.43 13.02 30.72
N GLY A 543 -19.59 13.33 29.74
CA GLY A 543 -18.16 13.60 29.94
C GLY A 543 -17.86 15.04 30.36
N PHE A 544 -16.80 15.59 29.80
CA PHE A 544 -16.37 16.96 30.08
C PHE A 544 -16.75 17.89 28.93
N ASN A 545 -17.04 19.15 29.25
CA ASN A 545 -17.03 20.25 28.30
C ASN A 545 -15.73 21.04 28.50
N VAL A 546 -14.83 20.92 27.53
CA VAL A 546 -13.49 21.54 27.48
C VAL A 546 -13.55 22.70 26.49
N ASN A 547 -13.05 23.87 26.88
CA ASN A 547 -12.89 25.01 25.99
C ASN A 547 -11.47 25.58 26.16
N LEU A 548 -10.62 25.36 25.16
CA LEU A 548 -9.21 25.77 25.16
C LEU A 548 -9.08 27.29 25.06
N GLY A 549 -9.74 27.92 24.08
CA GLY A 549 -9.71 29.38 23.89
C GLY A 549 -10.26 30.19 25.08
N ALA A 550 -11.18 29.64 25.86
CA ALA A 550 -11.70 30.23 27.11
C ALA A 550 -10.98 29.75 28.38
N GLY A 551 -9.99 28.86 28.26
CA GLY A 551 -9.19 28.38 29.38
C GLY A 551 -9.99 27.64 30.45
N SER A 552 -10.88 26.70 30.09
CA SER A 552 -11.76 26.07 31.08
C SER A 552 -12.18 24.63 30.77
N VAL A 553 -12.38 23.86 31.85
CA VAL A 553 -13.03 22.53 31.82
C VAL A 553 -14.20 22.54 32.80
N THR A 554 -15.33 22.01 32.36
CA THR A 554 -16.53 21.79 33.17
C THR A 554 -16.97 20.34 33.08
N LEU A 555 -17.35 19.73 34.21
CA LEU A 555 -18.03 18.45 34.24
C LEU A 555 -19.47 18.64 33.78
N MET A 556 -19.91 17.86 32.77
CA MET A 556 -21.28 17.94 32.29
C MET A 556 -22.24 17.19 33.23
N THR A 557 -23.45 17.72 33.37
CA THR A 557 -24.51 17.14 34.20
C THR A 557 -25.83 17.11 33.42
N ASP A 558 -26.71 16.16 33.76
CA ASP A 558 -27.97 15.93 33.01
C ASP A 558 -28.94 17.13 33.04
N ASN A 559 -28.81 18.01 34.03
CA ASN A 559 -29.63 19.21 34.22
C ASN A 559 -28.98 20.44 33.56
N GLY A 560 -29.03 20.48 32.23
CA GLY A 560 -28.27 21.46 31.45
C GLY A 560 -28.54 22.94 31.76
N ARG A 561 -27.49 23.66 32.17
CA ARG A 561 -26.92 24.79 31.39
C ARG A 561 -25.57 25.28 31.94
N ASP A 562 -25.35 25.14 33.24
CA ASP A 562 -24.06 25.42 33.89
C ASP A 562 -23.43 24.10 34.36
N GLY A 563 -22.42 23.63 33.62
CA GLY A 563 -21.58 22.50 34.05
C GLY A 563 -20.73 22.88 35.26
N LEU A 564 -20.34 21.92 36.08
CA LEU A 564 -19.52 22.19 37.26
C LEU A 564 -18.07 22.45 36.81
N LYS A 565 -17.62 23.72 36.84
CA LYS A 565 -16.23 24.07 36.50
C LYS A 565 -15.28 23.31 37.43
N CYS A 566 -14.39 22.52 36.83
CA CYS A 566 -13.44 21.66 37.53
C CYS A 566 -11.98 22.03 37.23
N MET A 567 -11.69 22.66 36.09
CA MET A 567 -10.33 23.16 35.80
C MET A 567 -10.34 24.53 35.10
N GLY A 568 -9.29 25.31 35.34
CA GLY A 568 -8.86 26.42 34.48
C GLY A 568 -7.58 26.04 33.73
N LEU A 569 -7.47 26.46 32.48
CA LEU A 569 -6.37 26.14 31.57
C LEU A 569 -5.71 27.44 31.08
N TRP A 570 -4.37 27.44 30.98
CA TRP A 570 -3.57 28.53 30.42
C TRP A 570 -2.42 27.91 29.60
N SER A 571 -2.23 28.31 28.35
CA SER A 571 -1.31 27.65 27.41
C SER A 571 -1.52 26.13 27.40
N ILE A 572 -2.64 25.69 26.82
CA ILE A 572 -2.99 24.27 26.59
C ILE A 572 -3.68 24.21 25.23
N GLU A 573 -2.99 23.65 24.23
CA GLU A 573 -3.39 23.68 22.82
C GLU A 573 -4.00 22.34 22.38
N ASN A 574 -3.75 21.27 23.14
CA ASN A 574 -4.10 19.90 22.76
C ASN A 574 -4.95 19.21 23.82
N VAL A 575 -5.84 18.30 23.41
CA VAL A 575 -6.73 17.59 24.33
C VAL A 575 -7.11 16.19 23.85
N ALA A 576 -7.21 15.23 24.79
CA ALA A 576 -7.73 13.89 24.53
C ALA A 576 -8.89 13.54 25.48
N SER A 577 -10.09 13.31 24.96
CA SER A 577 -11.33 13.08 25.74
C SER A 577 -11.32 11.79 26.58
N LEU A 578 -12.31 11.57 27.44
CA LEU A 578 -12.39 10.32 28.23
C LEU A 578 -13.03 9.19 27.41
N ALA A 579 -12.45 7.98 27.46
CA ALA A 579 -13.05 6.81 26.81
C ALA A 579 -14.40 6.43 27.44
N GLY A 580 -15.37 6.00 26.62
CA GLY A 580 -16.70 5.57 27.09
C GLY A 580 -17.69 6.70 27.44
N ALA A 581 -17.20 7.89 27.82
CA ALA A 581 -18.02 9.06 28.09
C ALA A 581 -18.41 9.80 26.79
N SER A 582 -19.28 10.80 26.87
CA SER A 582 -19.59 11.69 25.73
C SER A 582 -19.24 13.12 26.09
N SER A 583 -18.20 13.68 25.46
CA SER A 583 -17.60 14.98 25.78
C SER A 583 -17.93 16.04 24.74
N VAL A 584 -17.76 17.32 25.10
CA VAL A 584 -17.81 18.47 24.18
C VAL A 584 -16.48 19.19 24.25
N ILE A 585 -15.88 19.49 23.11
CA ILE A 585 -14.59 20.15 23.02
C ILE A 585 -14.71 21.37 22.11
N THR A 586 -14.16 22.50 22.55
CA THR A 586 -13.98 23.71 21.76
C THR A 586 -12.51 24.09 21.78
N GLY A 587 -11.90 24.29 20.62
CA GLY A 587 -10.50 24.66 20.50
C GLY A 587 -10.21 26.14 20.75
N SER A 588 -9.11 26.62 20.19
CA SER A 588 -8.64 28.01 20.18
C SER A 588 -8.55 28.52 18.73
N ASN A 589 -8.11 29.77 18.51
CA ASN A 589 -7.88 30.28 17.15
C ASN A 589 -6.43 30.01 16.68
N GLU A 590 -5.84 28.92 17.14
CA GLU A 590 -4.52 28.41 16.79
C GLU A 590 -4.65 26.90 16.53
N ALA A 591 -3.72 26.29 15.78
CA ALA A 591 -3.77 24.87 15.47
C ALA A 591 -3.80 23.99 16.74
N ASN A 592 -4.81 23.13 16.86
CA ASN A 592 -5.05 22.25 18.00
C ASN A 592 -5.01 20.77 17.57
N ARG A 593 -4.63 19.90 18.50
CA ARG A 593 -4.78 18.45 18.36
C ARG A 593 -5.83 17.91 19.32
N ILE A 594 -6.96 17.48 18.77
CA ILE A 594 -8.14 16.99 19.49
C ILE A 594 -8.30 15.48 19.25
N VAL A 595 -8.15 14.67 20.29
CA VAL A 595 -8.32 13.21 20.23
C VAL A 595 -9.64 12.80 20.89
N LEU A 596 -10.55 12.20 20.12
CA LEU A 596 -11.86 11.76 20.56
C LEU A 596 -11.88 10.25 20.81
N LYS A 597 -12.08 9.88 22.07
CA LYS A 597 -12.13 8.50 22.58
C LYS A 597 -13.51 8.11 23.12
N GLY A 598 -14.44 9.06 23.21
CA GLY A 598 -15.78 8.86 23.78
C GLY A 598 -16.74 8.07 22.90
N GLU A 599 -17.97 7.87 23.36
CA GLU A 599 -19.02 7.17 22.61
C GLU A 599 -19.86 8.09 21.72
N HIS A 600 -20.02 9.37 22.08
CA HIS A 600 -20.76 10.39 21.31
C HIS A 600 -20.11 11.78 21.45
N ASP A 601 -18.80 11.86 21.20
CA ASP A 601 -18.05 13.11 21.38
C ASP A 601 -18.45 14.19 20.36
N LYS A 602 -18.29 15.45 20.76
CA LYS A 602 -18.43 16.62 19.89
C LYS A 602 -17.19 17.49 19.95
N ALA A 603 -16.69 17.94 18.81
CA ALA A 603 -15.60 18.91 18.73
C ALA A 603 -15.95 20.06 17.79
N HIS A 604 -15.50 21.26 18.15
CA HIS A 604 -15.43 22.43 17.27
C HIS A 604 -14.02 22.99 17.43
N ALA A 605 -13.15 22.78 16.45
CA ALA A 605 -11.73 23.10 16.58
C ALA A 605 -11.48 24.62 16.54
N MET A 606 -12.36 25.35 15.84
CA MET A 606 -12.44 26.81 15.71
C MET A 606 -11.68 27.34 14.51
N ALA A 607 -10.41 27.72 14.63
CA ALA A 607 -9.63 28.26 13.50
C ALA A 607 -8.14 27.99 13.69
N GLY A 608 -7.46 27.60 12.62
CA GLY A 608 -6.12 27.01 12.69
C GLY A 608 -6.04 25.83 11.73
N ASP A 609 -4.87 25.21 11.55
CA ASP A 609 -4.78 23.96 10.79
C ASP A 609 -4.92 22.79 11.77
N ASP A 610 -6.16 22.40 12.06
CA ASP A 610 -6.50 21.55 13.21
C ASP A 610 -6.39 20.04 12.92
N GLN A 611 -6.06 19.26 13.95
CA GLN A 611 -5.93 17.79 13.87
C GLN A 611 -6.97 17.09 14.75
N LEU A 612 -7.96 16.47 14.12
CA LEU A 612 -9.08 15.80 14.79
C LEU A 612 -8.98 14.28 14.62
N LEU A 613 -8.62 13.57 15.69
CA LEU A 613 -8.40 12.12 15.71
C LEU A 613 -9.59 11.40 16.36
N ILE A 614 -10.42 10.72 15.57
CA ILE A 614 -11.58 9.95 16.04
C ILE A 614 -11.19 8.49 16.22
N GLN A 615 -10.95 8.08 17.47
CA GLN A 615 -10.42 6.76 17.78
C GLN A 615 -11.49 5.67 17.94
N ARG A 616 -12.65 6.00 18.52
CA ARG A 616 -13.77 5.07 18.70
C ARG A 616 -15.08 5.83 18.88
N GLY A 617 -16.19 5.09 18.91
CA GLY A 617 -17.51 5.64 19.15
C GLY A 617 -18.02 6.49 17.98
N SER A 618 -19.16 7.15 18.17
CA SER A 618 -19.68 8.14 17.24
C SER A 618 -19.11 9.52 17.57
N ALA A 619 -18.92 10.37 16.56
CA ALA A 619 -18.44 11.73 16.77
C ALA A 619 -19.12 12.74 15.84
N ARG A 620 -19.31 13.98 16.31
CA ARG A 620 -19.58 15.13 15.44
C ARG A 620 -18.48 16.16 15.60
N VAL A 621 -17.75 16.40 14.52
CA VAL A 621 -16.60 17.30 14.49
C VAL A 621 -16.84 18.42 13.50
N ASN A 622 -16.40 19.61 13.85
CA ASN A 622 -16.37 20.79 13.00
C ASN A 622 -14.93 21.32 13.11
N GLY A 623 -14.19 21.35 12.00
CA GLY A 623 -12.85 21.93 11.99
C GLY A 623 -12.98 23.44 12.17
N GLY A 624 -13.14 24.11 11.03
CA GLY A 624 -13.54 25.51 10.96
C GLY A 624 -12.82 26.19 9.81
N PRO A 625 -12.40 27.47 9.95
CA PRO A 625 -11.50 28.09 8.99
C PRO A 625 -10.06 27.61 9.17
N GLY A 626 -9.68 26.60 8.39
CA GLY A 626 -8.42 25.87 8.52
C GLY A 626 -8.13 24.93 7.36
N ALA A 627 -6.89 24.50 7.18
CA ALA A 627 -6.55 23.35 6.33
C ALA A 627 -6.54 22.07 7.19
N ASP A 628 -7.72 21.61 7.57
CA ASP A 628 -7.91 20.67 8.67
C ASP A 628 -7.63 19.21 8.30
N TYR A 629 -7.19 18.43 9.29
CA TYR A 629 -6.89 17.00 9.17
C TYR A 629 -7.79 16.17 10.09
N PHE A 630 -8.57 15.28 9.48
CA PHE A 630 -9.45 14.34 10.18
C PHE A 630 -8.90 12.92 10.04
N GLU A 631 -8.75 12.19 11.15
CA GLU A 631 -8.36 10.79 11.11
C GLU A 631 -9.40 9.91 11.80
N ILE A 632 -9.93 8.93 11.05
CA ILE A 632 -11.03 8.07 11.49
C ILE A 632 -10.54 6.63 11.58
N LEU A 633 -10.37 6.11 12.79
CA LEU A 633 -9.96 4.71 13.01
C LEU A 633 -11.07 3.72 12.61
N GLU A 634 -10.69 2.48 12.29
CA GLU A 634 -11.63 1.38 12.02
C GLU A 634 -12.62 1.12 13.18
N SER A 635 -12.21 1.43 14.42
CA SER A 635 -13.02 1.34 15.64
C SER A 635 -14.02 2.49 15.85
N ALA A 636 -14.00 3.53 15.00
CA ALA A 636 -15.03 4.56 14.97
C ALA A 636 -16.36 4.00 14.43
N LYS A 637 -17.46 4.58 14.91
CA LYS A 637 -18.83 4.34 14.43
C LYS A 637 -19.19 5.47 13.46
N ASP A 638 -20.43 5.96 13.49
CA ASP A 638 -20.85 7.06 12.63
C ASP A 638 -20.14 8.37 13.00
N VAL A 639 -19.45 8.99 12.04
CA VAL A 639 -18.76 10.27 12.20
C VAL A 639 -19.38 11.31 11.27
N VAL A 640 -19.68 12.47 11.84
CA VAL A 640 -20.17 13.63 11.10
C VAL A 640 -19.11 14.73 11.13
N ILE A 641 -18.66 15.16 9.97
CA ILE A 641 -17.70 16.25 9.77
C ILE A 641 -18.46 17.47 9.24
N GLU A 642 -18.12 18.66 9.71
CA GLU A 642 -18.59 19.93 9.18
C GLU A 642 -17.37 20.80 8.85
N GLU A 643 -17.22 21.14 7.56
CA GLU A 643 -16.09 21.88 7.01
C GLU A 643 -16.57 23.17 6.34
N ASP A 644 -15.79 24.24 6.47
CA ASP A 644 -16.21 25.57 6.00
C ASP A 644 -16.07 25.76 4.47
N GLY A 645 -15.22 24.96 3.83
CA GLY A 645 -14.98 24.98 2.39
C GLY A 645 -14.15 26.15 1.87
N GLN A 646 -13.42 26.86 2.75
CA GLN A 646 -12.52 27.96 2.36
C GLN A 646 -11.10 27.50 2.04
N GLN A 647 -10.61 26.46 2.72
CA GLN A 647 -9.31 25.83 2.47
C GLN A 647 -9.47 24.32 2.25
N ARG A 648 -8.37 23.63 1.86
CA ARG A 648 -8.42 22.21 1.48
C ARG A 648 -8.06 21.29 2.64
N SER A 649 -9.06 20.60 3.16
CA SER A 649 -8.94 19.67 4.29
C SER A 649 -8.74 18.21 3.83
N LEU A 650 -8.17 17.37 4.69
CA LEU A 650 -7.84 15.97 4.41
C LEU A 650 -8.50 15.01 5.41
N ILE A 651 -9.26 14.04 4.90
CA ILE A 651 -9.93 13.01 5.70
C ILE A 651 -9.21 11.66 5.50
N MET A 652 -8.40 11.27 6.47
CA MET A 652 -7.82 9.94 6.57
C MET A 652 -8.85 8.93 7.08
N LEU A 653 -9.34 8.08 6.19
CA LEU A 653 -10.09 6.88 6.51
C LEU A 653 -9.07 5.77 6.78
N ASN A 654 -8.87 5.37 8.04
CA ASN A 654 -8.08 4.19 8.38
C ASN A 654 -8.88 2.90 8.11
N TRP A 655 -9.44 2.83 6.90
CA TRP A 655 -10.08 1.68 6.29
C TRP A 655 -9.24 1.31 5.05
N PRO A 656 -9.03 0.00 4.76
CA PRO A 656 -8.55 -0.41 3.45
C PRO A 656 -9.51 0.04 2.35
N PHE A 657 -8.99 0.49 1.20
CA PHE A 657 -9.78 0.91 0.04
C PHE A 657 -10.83 -0.13 -0.38
N SER A 658 -10.51 -1.41 -0.22
CA SER A 658 -11.40 -2.54 -0.52
C SER A 658 -12.64 -2.65 0.36
N ARG A 659 -12.73 -1.90 1.46
CA ARG A 659 -13.91 -1.84 2.34
C ARG A 659 -14.90 -0.75 1.97
N ILE A 660 -14.52 0.23 1.15
CA ILE A 660 -15.36 1.38 0.79
C ILE A 660 -16.45 0.95 -0.21
N GLN A 661 -17.70 1.01 0.22
CA GLN A 661 -18.84 0.45 -0.51
C GLN A 661 -19.52 1.45 -1.44
N ARG A 662 -19.75 2.67 -0.94
CA ARG A 662 -20.66 3.61 -1.58
C ARG A 662 -20.33 5.05 -1.20
N TRP A 663 -20.55 5.96 -2.14
CA TRP A 663 -20.54 7.41 -1.93
C TRP A 663 -21.82 8.04 -2.48
N TRP A 664 -22.53 8.85 -1.69
CA TRP A 664 -23.79 9.47 -2.13
C TRP A 664 -24.10 10.78 -1.40
N ILE A 665 -24.97 11.61 -1.98
CA ILE A 665 -25.51 12.78 -1.28
C ILE A 665 -26.78 12.37 -0.51
N SER A 666 -26.84 12.69 0.78
CA SER A 666 -28.01 12.48 1.65
C SER A 666 -28.41 13.83 2.25
N GLY A 667 -29.55 14.36 1.84
CA GLY A 667 -29.91 15.75 2.12
C GLY A 667 -28.90 16.72 1.47
N ASN A 668 -28.11 17.39 2.30
CA ASN A 668 -27.05 18.31 1.88
C ASN A 668 -25.62 17.78 2.13
N ALA A 669 -25.49 16.57 2.68
CA ALA A 669 -24.22 15.97 3.09
C ALA A 669 -23.71 14.95 2.05
N LEU A 670 -22.40 14.91 1.83
CA LEU A 670 -21.75 13.76 1.20
C LEU A 670 -21.59 12.66 2.25
N LYS A 671 -21.98 11.43 1.94
CA LYS A 671 -21.80 10.26 2.81
C LYS A 671 -20.96 9.18 2.14
N VAL A 672 -20.19 8.48 2.95
CA VAL A 672 -19.49 7.23 2.62
C VAL A 672 -19.90 6.10 3.56
N GLU A 673 -20.05 4.91 3.01
CA GLU A 673 -20.33 3.66 3.73
C GLU A 673 -19.15 2.69 3.56
N SER A 674 -18.81 1.98 4.63
CA SER A 674 -17.75 0.97 4.69
C SER A 674 -18.26 -0.39 5.15
N THR A 675 -17.37 -1.37 5.27
CA THR A 675 -17.65 -2.68 5.88
C THR A 675 -16.81 -2.95 7.11
N LEU A 676 -17.34 -3.76 8.03
CA LEU A 676 -16.69 -4.16 9.28
C LEU A 676 -16.52 -5.70 9.32
N GLY A 677 -15.52 -6.17 10.06
CA GLY A 677 -15.27 -7.59 10.31
C GLY A 677 -13.89 -8.05 9.85
N LEU A 678 -13.67 -9.36 9.87
CA LEU A 678 -12.39 -9.98 9.46
C LEU A 678 -12.10 -9.74 7.97
N ASP A 679 -13.13 -9.75 7.12
CA ASP A 679 -13.03 -9.44 5.69
C ASP A 679 -14.13 -8.49 5.18
N GLY A 680 -14.88 -7.84 6.08
CA GLY A 680 -15.97 -6.92 5.73
C GLY A 680 -17.34 -7.60 5.61
N GLU A 681 -17.52 -8.72 6.32
CA GLU A 681 -18.75 -9.51 6.32
C GLU A 681 -19.98 -8.79 6.92
N LEU A 682 -19.80 -7.66 7.59
CA LEU A 682 -20.87 -6.85 8.21
C LEU A 682 -20.91 -5.42 7.61
N PRO A 683 -22.08 -4.75 7.65
CA PRO A 683 -22.16 -3.30 7.44
C PRO A 683 -21.23 -2.56 8.40
N GLY A 684 -20.48 -1.59 7.88
CA GLY A 684 -19.52 -0.79 8.64
C GLY A 684 -20.01 0.62 8.97
N PRO A 685 -19.15 1.44 9.61
CA PRO A 685 -19.46 2.83 9.94
C PRO A 685 -19.73 3.70 8.70
N CYS A 686 -20.58 4.72 8.89
CA CYS A 686 -20.82 5.78 7.91
C CYS A 686 -20.09 7.07 8.32
N VAL A 687 -19.39 7.70 7.37
CA VAL A 687 -18.83 9.04 7.56
C VAL A 687 -19.59 10.02 6.67
N GLY A 688 -20.03 11.14 7.24
CA GLY A 688 -20.78 12.16 6.52
C GLY A 688 -20.12 13.53 6.64
N ILE A 689 -19.85 14.20 5.52
CA ILE A 689 -19.46 15.61 5.47
C ILE A 689 -20.74 16.42 5.24
N GLU A 690 -21.16 17.19 6.24
CA GLU A 690 -22.32 18.08 6.16
C GLU A 690 -22.01 19.36 5.38
N ASN A 691 -23.07 20.09 5.01
CA ASN A 691 -23.01 21.40 4.34
C ASN A 691 -22.22 21.46 3.01
N VAL A 692 -21.94 20.32 2.38
CA VAL A 692 -21.41 20.22 1.01
C VAL A 692 -22.31 20.97 0.02
N TYR A 693 -23.64 20.85 0.19
CA TYR A 693 -24.64 21.60 -0.56
C TYR A 693 -25.48 22.52 0.32
N THR A 694 -26.09 23.54 -0.27
CA THR A 694 -27.12 24.36 0.37
C THR A 694 -28.34 24.55 -0.54
N LEU A 695 -29.54 24.62 0.04
CA LEU A 695 -30.78 24.77 -0.73
C LEU A 695 -31.04 26.25 -1.04
N ARG A 696 -30.96 26.64 -2.32
CA ARG A 696 -31.28 27.98 -2.83
C ARG A 696 -32.22 27.85 -4.02
N GLU A 697 -33.23 28.72 -4.10
CA GLU A 697 -34.17 28.81 -5.25
C GLU A 697 -34.84 27.47 -5.66
N GLY A 698 -34.98 26.53 -4.72
CA GLY A 698 -35.55 25.20 -4.97
C GLY A 698 -34.58 24.19 -5.57
N LYS A 699 -33.26 24.45 -5.56
CA LYS A 699 -32.19 23.52 -5.93
C LYS A 699 -31.10 23.46 -4.86
N ARG A 700 -30.40 22.33 -4.77
CA ARG A 700 -29.20 22.18 -3.94
C ARG A 700 -28.01 22.68 -4.75
N HIS A 701 -27.29 23.68 -4.26
CA HIS A 701 -26.09 24.23 -4.89
C HIS A 701 -24.86 23.83 -4.09
N LEU A 702 -23.79 23.43 -4.79
CA LEU A 702 -22.49 23.12 -4.20
C LEU A 702 -21.93 24.37 -3.49
N VAL A 703 -21.43 24.21 -2.27
CA VAL A 703 -20.81 25.29 -1.48
C VAL A 703 -19.52 24.88 -0.78
N ASN A 704 -19.26 23.58 -0.62
CA ASN A 704 -17.97 23.07 -0.16
C ASN A 704 -17.55 21.88 -1.05
N GLU A 705 -16.40 22.01 -1.71
CA GLU A 705 -15.72 20.97 -2.50
C GLU A 705 -14.24 20.81 -2.13
N LEU A 706 -13.74 21.59 -1.17
CA LEU A 706 -12.31 21.66 -0.82
C LEU A 706 -11.95 20.61 0.22
N PHE A 707 -12.18 19.34 -0.10
CA PHE A 707 -11.74 18.23 0.74
C PHE A 707 -11.37 17.01 -0.09
N SER A 708 -10.53 16.15 0.48
CA SER A 708 -10.12 14.89 -0.14
C SER A 708 -9.99 13.80 0.91
N PHE A 709 -10.10 12.54 0.47
CA PHE A 709 -9.96 11.38 1.35
C PHE A 709 -8.68 10.61 1.05
N LEU A 710 -8.13 9.98 2.08
CA LEU A 710 -7.00 9.07 2.00
C LEU A 710 -7.37 7.75 2.69
N THR A 711 -6.99 6.61 2.11
CA THR A 711 -7.21 5.28 2.71
C THR A 711 -5.96 4.76 3.43
N GLN A 712 -6.15 3.80 4.35
CA GLN A 712 -5.05 3.13 5.06
C GLN A 712 -3.99 2.54 4.12
N ASP A 713 -4.43 1.98 3.00
CA ASP A 713 -3.59 1.40 1.95
C ASP A 713 -3.13 2.41 0.88
N GLY A 714 -3.32 3.72 1.14
CA GLY A 714 -2.66 4.83 0.45
C GLY A 714 -3.39 5.42 -0.76
N TYR A 715 -4.63 5.02 -1.05
CA TYR A 715 -5.40 5.60 -2.16
C TYR A 715 -5.92 6.98 -1.80
N ARG A 716 -5.73 7.95 -2.70
CA ARG A 716 -6.35 9.28 -2.61
C ARG A 716 -7.67 9.26 -3.38
N ILE A 717 -8.71 9.85 -2.81
CA ILE A 717 -10.06 9.85 -3.37
C ILE A 717 -10.61 11.28 -3.33
N THR A 718 -11.07 11.79 -4.48
CA THR A 718 -11.61 13.15 -4.64
C THR A 718 -13.04 13.07 -5.19
N PRO A 719 -14.03 13.74 -4.58
CA PRO A 719 -15.42 13.66 -5.01
C PRO A 719 -15.71 14.47 -6.27
N LEU A 720 -16.45 13.89 -7.21
CA LEU A 720 -16.90 14.56 -8.43
C LEU A 720 -18.31 15.11 -8.20
N LEU A 721 -18.38 16.29 -7.57
CA LEU A 721 -19.60 16.94 -7.14
C LEU A 721 -20.18 17.83 -8.26
N PRO A 722 -21.45 17.68 -8.67
CA PRO A 722 -22.10 18.62 -9.59
C PRO A 722 -22.43 19.96 -8.94
N ASP A 723 -22.23 21.08 -9.64
CA ASP A 723 -22.53 22.45 -9.16
C ASP A 723 -23.96 22.63 -8.60
N ALA A 724 -24.92 21.87 -9.15
CA ALA A 724 -26.30 21.88 -8.72
C ALA A 724 -26.99 20.51 -8.82
N LEU A 725 -27.88 20.23 -7.86
CA LEU A 725 -28.71 19.03 -7.77
C LEU A 725 -30.17 19.43 -7.55
N GLU A 726 -31.09 18.55 -7.97
CA GLU A 726 -32.52 18.67 -7.66
C GLU A 726 -32.77 18.65 -6.14
N PRO A 727 -33.84 19.29 -5.62
CA PRO A 727 -34.02 19.51 -4.18
C PRO A 727 -34.25 18.24 -3.36
N THR A 728 -34.69 17.15 -4.02
CA THR A 728 -35.00 15.87 -3.40
C THR A 728 -34.23 14.74 -4.07
N GLY A 729 -33.91 13.69 -3.30
CA GLY A 729 -33.27 12.47 -3.79
C GLY A 729 -31.80 12.33 -3.37
N GLU A 730 -31.31 11.10 -3.44
CA GLU A 730 -30.00 10.69 -2.94
C GLU A 730 -29.09 10.17 -4.06
N PRO A 731 -28.54 11.07 -4.92
CA PRO A 731 -27.69 10.66 -6.03
C PRO A 731 -26.38 10.02 -5.53
N GLN A 732 -25.93 8.97 -6.22
CA GLN A 732 -24.56 8.47 -6.08
C GLN A 732 -23.58 9.55 -6.52
N VAL A 733 -22.40 9.58 -5.90
CA VAL A 733 -21.30 10.48 -6.28
C VAL A 733 -20.16 9.63 -6.84
N SER A 734 -19.78 9.93 -8.08
CA SER A 734 -18.57 9.33 -8.67
C SER A 734 -17.32 9.93 -8.02
N MET A 735 -16.27 9.13 -7.89
CA MET A 735 -14.99 9.56 -7.31
C MET A 735 -13.86 9.49 -8.32
N GLU A 736 -12.96 10.47 -8.31
CA GLU A 736 -11.64 10.31 -8.89
C GLU A 736 -10.73 9.60 -7.87
N VAL A 737 -10.01 8.57 -8.30
CA VAL A 737 -9.16 7.75 -7.44
C VAL A 737 -7.73 7.73 -7.96
N LEU A 738 -6.77 8.13 -7.11
CA LEU A 738 -5.34 7.97 -7.36
C LEU A 738 -4.81 6.78 -6.55
N ALA A 739 -4.22 5.82 -7.25
CA ALA A 739 -3.57 4.66 -6.70
C ALA A 739 -2.13 4.98 -6.24
N PRO A 740 -1.72 4.59 -5.01
CA PRO A 740 -0.37 4.84 -4.51
C PRO A 740 0.71 4.14 -5.34
N PRO A 741 1.93 4.73 -5.41
CA PRO A 741 3.04 4.20 -6.18
C PRO A 741 3.69 2.99 -5.48
N GLY A 742 3.84 1.88 -6.20
CA GLY A 742 4.60 0.72 -5.74
C GLY A 742 4.21 -0.61 -6.40
N PRO A 743 4.92 -1.70 -6.06
CA PRO A 743 4.62 -3.04 -6.53
C PRO A 743 3.34 -3.58 -5.86
N ARG A 744 2.20 -3.41 -6.53
CA ARG A 744 0.97 -4.15 -6.23
C ARG A 744 1.14 -5.59 -6.66
N ILE A 745 0.85 -6.55 -5.77
CA ILE A 745 0.89 -7.99 -6.08
C ILE A 745 -0.15 -8.29 -7.16
N SER A 746 0.30 -8.73 -8.33
CA SER A 746 -0.57 -9.14 -9.43
C SER A 746 -1.08 -10.57 -9.18
N PRO A 747 -2.37 -10.88 -9.37
CA PRO A 747 -2.86 -12.25 -9.28
C PRO A 747 -2.28 -13.12 -10.40
N ILE A 748 -1.97 -14.38 -10.06
CA ILE A 748 -1.42 -15.38 -10.99
C ILE A 748 -2.50 -15.76 -12.01
N ILE A 749 -2.17 -15.71 -13.31
CA ILE A 749 -3.15 -15.96 -14.38
C ILE A 749 -3.38 -17.47 -14.53
N LEU A 750 -4.63 -17.91 -14.38
CA LEU A 750 -5.07 -19.28 -14.59
C LEU A 750 -5.99 -19.39 -15.82
N GLY A 751 -5.44 -19.94 -16.90
CA GLY A 751 -6.15 -20.17 -18.15
C GLY A 751 -7.01 -21.46 -18.15
N PRO A 752 -7.90 -21.63 -19.14
CA PRO A 752 -8.65 -22.87 -19.31
C PRO A 752 -7.72 -24.08 -19.57
N GLY A 753 -7.97 -25.19 -18.88
CA GLY A 753 -7.16 -26.42 -18.93
C GLY A 753 -6.01 -26.47 -17.91
N GLN A 754 -5.78 -25.40 -17.14
CA GLN A 754 -4.62 -25.29 -16.25
C GLN A 754 -4.90 -25.80 -14.83
N SER A 755 -3.96 -26.54 -14.25
CA SER A 755 -3.98 -26.95 -12.85
C SER A 755 -2.71 -26.46 -12.13
N VAL A 756 -2.84 -25.96 -10.90
CA VAL A 756 -1.72 -25.46 -10.08
C VAL A 756 -1.84 -25.94 -8.64
N ALA A 757 -0.72 -26.10 -7.94
CA ALA A 757 -0.72 -26.23 -6.47
C ALA A 757 -0.94 -24.85 -5.82
N LEU A 758 -1.61 -24.84 -4.66
CA LEU A 758 -1.75 -23.63 -3.85
C LEU A 758 -0.37 -23.19 -3.32
N ALA A 759 -0.02 -21.93 -3.51
CA ALA A 759 1.19 -21.36 -2.94
C ALA A 759 1.01 -21.07 -1.44
N ALA A 760 2.03 -21.36 -0.64
CA ALA A 760 2.02 -21.11 0.79
C ALA A 760 1.97 -19.60 1.13
N GLY A 761 1.41 -19.27 2.28
CA GLY A 761 1.19 -17.89 2.72
C GLY A 761 -0.06 -17.28 2.08
N THR A 762 0.02 -16.03 1.61
CA THR A 762 -1.08 -15.34 0.93
C THR A 762 -0.90 -15.40 -0.58
N SER A 763 -1.89 -15.99 -1.26
CA SER A 763 -1.90 -16.19 -2.71
C SER A 763 -3.12 -15.52 -3.35
N SER A 764 -2.97 -15.12 -4.63
CA SER A 764 -4.07 -14.57 -5.41
C SER A 764 -4.01 -15.09 -6.84
N TYR A 765 -5.16 -15.53 -7.36
CA TYR A 765 -5.29 -16.12 -8.69
C TYR A 765 -6.38 -15.40 -9.48
N PHE A 766 -6.17 -15.28 -10.79
CA PHE A 766 -7.12 -14.72 -11.74
C PHE A 766 -7.55 -15.80 -12.73
N VAL A 767 -8.80 -16.25 -12.65
CA VAL A 767 -9.39 -17.27 -13.51
C VAL A 767 -10.04 -16.58 -14.72
N SER A 768 -9.38 -16.69 -15.87
CA SER A 768 -9.84 -16.06 -17.11
C SER A 768 -11.00 -16.80 -17.77
N ARG A 769 -11.78 -16.10 -18.61
CA ARG A 769 -12.89 -16.66 -19.40
C ARG A 769 -12.47 -17.72 -20.41
N GLY A 770 -13.43 -18.59 -20.75
CA GLY A 770 -13.38 -19.50 -21.90
C GLY A 770 -13.83 -20.92 -21.58
N HIS A 771 -13.81 -21.80 -22.57
CA HIS A 771 -14.22 -23.18 -22.35
C HIS A 771 -13.07 -24.04 -21.78
N GLY A 772 -13.28 -24.67 -20.62
CA GLY A 772 -12.33 -25.61 -20.01
C GLY A 772 -12.31 -25.62 -18.48
N MET A 773 -11.68 -26.65 -17.92
CA MET A 773 -11.48 -26.86 -16.48
C MET A 773 -10.23 -26.12 -15.98
N THR A 774 -10.29 -25.49 -14.83
CA THR A 774 -9.12 -25.04 -14.05
C THR A 774 -9.16 -25.66 -12.66
N ALA A 775 -8.02 -26.02 -12.09
CA ALA A 775 -7.94 -26.55 -10.73
C ALA A 775 -6.84 -25.87 -9.89
N ILE A 776 -7.13 -25.62 -8.62
CA ILE A 776 -6.16 -25.20 -7.60
C ILE A 776 -6.12 -26.31 -6.54
N ASP A 777 -4.98 -26.95 -6.37
CA ASP A 777 -4.76 -28.07 -5.46
C ASP A 777 -4.20 -27.59 -4.11
N ALA A 778 -5.03 -27.69 -3.06
CA ALA A 778 -4.71 -27.30 -1.70
C ALA A 778 -4.13 -28.45 -0.85
N HIS A 779 -3.79 -29.60 -1.43
CA HIS A 779 -3.27 -30.76 -0.68
C HIS A 779 -2.04 -30.42 0.18
N ALA A 780 -1.16 -29.53 -0.26
CA ALA A 780 0.03 -29.10 0.49
C ALA A 780 -0.18 -27.93 1.50
N SER A 781 -1.36 -27.30 1.51
CA SER A 781 -1.63 -26.09 2.32
C SER A 781 -1.80 -26.32 3.83
N GLN A 782 -1.64 -25.25 4.60
CA GLN A 782 -1.76 -25.16 6.05
C GLN A 782 -2.90 -24.20 6.46
N GLU A 783 -3.52 -24.42 7.63
CA GLU A 783 -4.71 -23.67 8.13
C GLU A 783 -4.50 -22.14 8.25
N GLN A 784 -3.25 -21.66 8.14
CA GLN A 784 -2.87 -20.23 8.13
C GLN A 784 -2.73 -19.62 6.72
N ASP A 785 -2.74 -20.44 5.67
CA ASP A 785 -2.64 -19.98 4.28
C ASP A 785 -3.92 -19.25 3.86
N ARG A 786 -3.79 -18.29 2.93
CA ARG A 786 -4.88 -17.45 2.42
C ARG A 786 -4.90 -17.46 0.90
N CYS A 787 -6.08 -17.58 0.32
CA CYS A 787 -6.28 -17.67 -1.13
C CYS A 787 -7.44 -16.77 -1.58
N CYS A 788 -7.15 -15.79 -2.43
CA CYS A 788 -8.17 -15.02 -3.13
C CYS A 788 -8.24 -15.42 -4.61
N VAL A 789 -9.42 -15.78 -5.09
CA VAL A 789 -9.65 -16.18 -6.49
C VAL A 789 -10.56 -15.16 -7.17
N TYR A 790 -9.98 -14.32 -8.02
CA TYR A 790 -10.69 -13.41 -8.90
C TYR A 790 -11.15 -14.19 -10.12
N VAL A 791 -12.47 -14.26 -10.35
CA VAL A 791 -13.05 -14.99 -11.49
C VAL A 791 -13.69 -14.00 -12.45
N ASP A 792 -13.28 -14.03 -13.73
CA ASP A 792 -13.71 -13.08 -14.79
C ASP A 792 -15.17 -13.31 -15.27
N TYR A 793 -16.06 -13.70 -14.38
CA TYR A 793 -17.49 -13.91 -14.61
C TYR A 793 -18.30 -13.10 -13.59
N ASP A 794 -19.42 -12.54 -14.01
CA ASP A 794 -20.37 -11.91 -13.11
C ASP A 794 -21.09 -12.99 -12.28
N SER A 795 -21.55 -12.66 -11.08
CA SER A 795 -22.24 -13.61 -10.19
C SER A 795 -23.48 -14.24 -10.83
N GLN A 796 -24.14 -13.53 -11.74
CA GLN A 796 -25.32 -14.01 -12.48
C GLN A 796 -24.99 -15.05 -13.57
N GLU A 797 -23.73 -15.17 -13.98
CA GLU A 797 -23.29 -16.18 -14.96
C GLU A 797 -23.02 -17.55 -14.30
N LEU A 798 -23.04 -17.62 -12.96
CA LEU A 798 -22.80 -18.83 -12.17
C LEU A 798 -23.98 -19.82 -12.33
N ALA A 799 -23.75 -20.91 -13.03
CA ALA A 799 -24.75 -21.93 -13.36
C ALA A 799 -24.91 -23.00 -12.27
N GLY A 800 -23.88 -23.23 -11.45
CA GLY A 800 -23.97 -24.14 -10.32
C GLY A 800 -22.68 -24.24 -9.50
N VAL A 801 -22.84 -24.64 -8.23
CA VAL A 801 -21.72 -24.92 -7.32
C VAL A 801 -21.98 -26.25 -6.65
N TYR A 802 -20.96 -27.10 -6.58
CA TYR A 802 -21.08 -28.47 -6.08
C TYR A 802 -19.91 -28.79 -5.16
N THR A 803 -20.19 -29.42 -4.02
CA THR A 803 -19.13 -30.00 -3.18
C THR A 803 -19.10 -31.52 -3.36
N THR A 804 -17.91 -32.09 -3.35
CA THR A 804 -17.73 -33.54 -3.42
C THR A 804 -16.74 -34.01 -2.36
N TYR A 805 -16.98 -35.18 -1.78
CA TYR A 805 -16.08 -35.81 -0.82
C TYR A 805 -16.27 -37.33 -0.85
N HIS A 806 -15.26 -38.09 -0.42
CA HIS A 806 -15.38 -39.51 -0.17
C HIS A 806 -15.54 -39.75 1.34
N VAL A 807 -16.42 -40.68 1.73
CA VAL A 807 -16.58 -41.12 3.11
C VAL A 807 -16.43 -42.64 3.22
N ALA A 808 -15.52 -43.08 4.08
CA ALA A 808 -15.36 -44.47 4.49
C ALA A 808 -15.90 -44.67 5.91
N THR A 809 -16.24 -45.92 6.24
CA THR A 809 -16.70 -46.29 7.59
C THR A 809 -15.77 -47.34 8.18
N ARG A 810 -15.31 -47.10 9.40
CA ARG A 810 -14.36 -47.97 10.10
C ARG A 810 -14.87 -48.25 11.52
N ARG A 811 -15.11 -49.52 11.83
CA ARG A 811 -15.53 -49.93 13.17
C ARG A 811 -14.33 -50.14 14.09
N VAL A 812 -14.37 -49.55 15.28
CA VAL A 812 -13.37 -49.74 16.34
C VAL A 812 -14.09 -50.08 17.64
N SER A 813 -13.98 -51.33 18.08
CA SER A 813 -14.73 -51.85 19.23
C SER A 813 -16.25 -51.62 19.05
N ASN A 814 -16.89 -50.90 19.98
CA ASN A 814 -18.32 -50.61 19.99
C ASN A 814 -18.71 -49.33 19.21
N PHE A 815 -17.76 -48.65 18.58
CA PHE A 815 -17.97 -47.38 17.88
C PHE A 815 -17.71 -47.52 16.37
N ASP A 816 -18.54 -46.85 15.57
CA ASP A 816 -18.39 -46.77 14.13
C ASP A 816 -17.88 -45.35 13.79
N TYR A 817 -16.75 -45.25 13.07
CA TYR A 817 -16.09 -43.99 12.72
C TYR A 817 -16.32 -43.66 11.24
N LEU A 818 -16.57 -42.38 10.94
CA LEU A 818 -16.59 -41.85 9.58
C LEU A 818 -15.27 -41.15 9.25
N ASP A 819 -14.53 -41.72 8.28
CA ASP A 819 -13.27 -41.19 7.78
C ASP A 819 -13.53 -40.49 6.41
N TYR A 820 -13.26 -39.19 6.30
CA TYR A 820 -13.55 -38.32 5.16
C TYR A 820 -12.27 -37.90 4.41
N THR A 821 -12.27 -37.98 3.08
CA THR A 821 -11.12 -37.63 2.21
C THR A 821 -11.58 -37.01 0.88
N GLY A 822 -10.67 -36.37 0.14
CA GLY A 822 -10.95 -35.93 -1.23
C GLY A 822 -11.99 -34.82 -1.31
N ALA A 823 -11.95 -33.85 -0.39
CA ALA A 823 -12.96 -32.80 -0.33
C ALA A 823 -12.67 -31.72 -1.38
N LYS A 824 -13.61 -31.49 -2.29
CA LYS A 824 -13.48 -30.59 -3.44
C LYS A 824 -14.70 -29.68 -3.54
N ILE A 825 -14.51 -28.46 -4.04
CA ILE A 825 -15.61 -27.59 -4.47
C ILE A 825 -15.43 -27.23 -5.95
N LYS A 826 -16.50 -27.38 -6.73
CA LYS A 826 -16.60 -27.09 -8.15
C LYS A 826 -17.51 -25.89 -8.35
N PHE A 827 -17.08 -24.91 -9.13
CA PHE A 827 -17.90 -23.85 -9.70
C PHE A 827 -18.07 -24.11 -11.20
N GLU A 828 -19.25 -23.78 -11.74
CA GLU A 828 -19.62 -23.99 -13.13
C GLU A 828 -20.39 -22.77 -13.66
N TRP A 829 -20.01 -22.27 -14.84
CA TRP A 829 -20.64 -21.11 -15.48
C TRP A 829 -21.38 -21.51 -16.77
N ALA A 830 -22.29 -20.65 -17.21
CA ALA A 830 -23.20 -20.91 -18.33
C ALA A 830 -22.52 -21.22 -19.68
N ASP A 831 -21.24 -20.88 -19.86
CA ASP A 831 -20.45 -21.17 -21.07
C ASP A 831 -19.66 -22.50 -21.00
N GLY A 832 -19.78 -23.26 -19.90
CA GLY A 832 -19.05 -24.50 -19.66
C GLY A 832 -17.67 -24.33 -19.01
N ARG A 833 -17.28 -23.12 -18.59
CA ARG A 833 -16.12 -22.93 -17.70
C ARG A 833 -16.36 -23.69 -16.40
N THR A 834 -15.31 -24.37 -15.91
CA THR A 834 -15.32 -24.95 -14.56
C THR A 834 -14.05 -24.60 -13.79
N LEU A 835 -14.21 -24.36 -12.49
CA LEU A 835 -13.13 -24.15 -11.52
C LEU A 835 -13.28 -25.17 -10.39
N TYR A 836 -12.20 -25.85 -10.05
CA TYR A 836 -12.10 -26.74 -8.90
C TYR A 836 -11.12 -26.19 -7.87
N LEU A 837 -11.49 -26.24 -6.59
CA LEU A 837 -10.54 -26.19 -5.49
C LEU A 837 -10.45 -27.60 -4.91
N ASP A 838 -9.32 -28.25 -5.14
CA ASP A 838 -9.05 -29.64 -4.77
C ASP A 838 -8.43 -29.72 -3.38
N GLU A 839 -8.90 -30.67 -2.55
CA GLU A 839 -8.52 -30.83 -1.13
C GLU A 839 -8.61 -29.51 -0.33
N TYR A 840 -9.57 -28.64 -0.68
CA TYR A 840 -9.75 -27.33 -0.04
C TYR A 840 -10.19 -27.43 1.43
N ALA A 841 -10.69 -28.61 1.83
CA ALA A 841 -11.04 -28.96 3.19
C ALA A 841 -10.50 -30.37 3.54
N ALA A 842 -10.24 -30.62 4.82
CA ALA A 842 -9.80 -31.92 5.32
C ALA A 842 -10.40 -32.21 6.70
N GLN A 843 -10.42 -33.49 7.07
CA GLN A 843 -10.89 -33.91 8.39
C GLN A 843 -9.84 -33.60 9.45
N SER A 844 -10.24 -33.05 10.60
CA SER A 844 -9.33 -32.87 11.74
C SER A 844 -9.00 -34.22 12.37
N SER A 845 -7.72 -34.59 12.38
CA SER A 845 -7.24 -35.82 13.04
C SER A 845 -7.32 -35.77 14.58
N ALA A 846 -7.44 -34.57 15.15
CA ALA A 846 -7.33 -34.33 16.60
C ALA A 846 -8.65 -34.35 17.37
N THR A 847 -9.81 -34.29 16.69
CA THR A 847 -11.12 -34.20 17.35
C THR A 847 -12.14 -35.13 16.73
N TRP A 848 -12.74 -35.98 17.55
CA TRP A 848 -13.83 -36.89 17.20
C TRP A 848 -14.98 -36.66 18.18
N THR A 849 -16.21 -36.67 17.68
CA THR A 849 -17.42 -36.41 18.48
C THR A 849 -18.48 -37.46 18.21
N SER A 850 -19.26 -37.81 19.24
CA SER A 850 -20.47 -38.61 19.05
C SER A 850 -21.52 -37.76 18.33
N VAL A 851 -21.92 -38.21 17.16
CA VAL A 851 -22.95 -37.57 16.32
C VAL A 851 -24.28 -38.34 16.34
N GLY A 852 -24.41 -39.28 17.29
CA GLY A 852 -25.58 -40.12 17.50
C GLY A 852 -25.20 -41.52 17.95
N GLY A 853 -25.39 -41.85 19.23
CA GLY A 853 -25.10 -43.18 19.77
C GLY A 853 -23.64 -43.60 19.59
N SER A 854 -23.42 -44.75 18.96
CA SER A 854 -22.08 -45.29 18.67
C SER A 854 -21.38 -44.64 17.48
N LEU A 855 -22.03 -43.76 16.72
CA LEU A 855 -21.45 -43.13 15.54
C LEU A 855 -20.54 -41.97 15.95
N GLN A 856 -19.28 -42.03 15.51
CA GLN A 856 -18.24 -41.04 15.73
C GLN A 856 -17.89 -40.37 14.40
N ALA A 857 -17.84 -39.04 14.40
CA ALA A 857 -17.41 -38.28 13.23
C ALA A 857 -16.59 -37.05 13.64
N SER A 858 -15.91 -36.48 12.66
CA SER A 858 -15.21 -35.20 12.76
C SER A 858 -15.62 -34.35 11.56
N ALA A 859 -15.80 -33.05 11.81
CA ALA A 859 -16.17 -32.10 10.78
C ALA A 859 -15.00 -31.88 9.81
N LEU A 860 -15.32 -31.71 8.52
CA LEU A 860 -14.36 -31.12 7.59
C LEU A 860 -14.07 -29.68 8.02
N LYS A 861 -12.79 -29.31 8.03
CA LYS A 861 -12.30 -27.94 8.19
C LYS A 861 -11.62 -27.49 6.90
N LEU A 862 -11.62 -26.19 6.62
CA LEU A 862 -10.84 -25.66 5.51
C LEU A 862 -9.33 -25.91 5.74
N LYS A 863 -8.59 -26.15 4.66
CA LYS A 863 -7.12 -26.25 4.71
C LYS A 863 -6.40 -24.90 4.54
N ALA A 864 -7.13 -23.87 4.12
CA ALA A 864 -6.69 -22.48 3.97
C ALA A 864 -7.93 -21.57 3.98
N GLU A 865 -7.80 -20.27 4.24
CA GLU A 865 -8.92 -19.34 4.05
C GLU A 865 -9.11 -19.04 2.55
N PHE A 866 -10.30 -19.31 2.01
CA PHE A 866 -10.62 -19.08 0.59
C PHE A 866 -11.69 -18.01 0.43
N VAL A 867 -11.40 -17.04 -0.45
CA VAL A 867 -12.33 -16.00 -0.91
C VAL A 867 -12.41 -16.07 -2.43
N VAL A 868 -13.63 -16.04 -2.98
CA VAL A 868 -13.89 -15.90 -4.42
C VAL A 868 -14.49 -14.51 -4.66
N VAL A 869 -13.97 -13.77 -5.64
CA VAL A 869 -14.47 -12.46 -6.06
C VAL A 869 -14.87 -12.55 -7.54
N MET A 870 -16.15 -12.30 -7.81
CA MET A 870 -16.71 -12.25 -9.16
C MET A 870 -16.42 -10.90 -9.82
N ARG A 871 -16.52 -10.84 -11.16
CA ARG A 871 -16.19 -9.65 -11.96
C ARG A 871 -17.06 -8.42 -11.66
N ASP A 872 -18.30 -8.65 -11.23
CA ASP A 872 -19.24 -7.63 -10.77
C ASP A 872 -18.95 -7.13 -9.33
N GLY A 873 -17.97 -7.72 -8.65
CA GLY A 873 -17.56 -7.39 -7.28
C GLY A 873 -18.26 -8.20 -6.19
N VAL A 874 -19.23 -9.06 -6.54
CA VAL A 874 -19.87 -9.98 -5.58
C VAL A 874 -18.84 -10.98 -5.07
N SER A 875 -18.79 -11.23 -3.76
CA SER A 875 -17.77 -12.11 -3.18
C SER A 875 -18.33 -13.11 -2.18
N TYR A 876 -17.71 -14.29 -2.16
CA TYR A 876 -18.06 -15.41 -1.29
C TYR A 876 -16.83 -15.83 -0.47
N ARG A 877 -16.97 -15.89 0.85
CA ARG A 877 -16.04 -16.65 1.71
C ARG A 877 -16.46 -18.12 1.65
N LEU A 878 -15.54 -19.03 1.38
CA LEU A 878 -15.90 -20.45 1.30
C LEU A 878 -16.00 -21.07 2.69
N LEU A 879 -16.83 -22.10 2.80
CA LEU A 879 -17.00 -22.92 4.00
C LEU A 879 -16.71 -24.41 3.65
N PRO A 880 -16.42 -25.26 4.64
CA PRO A 880 -16.28 -26.70 4.41
C PRO A 880 -17.56 -27.33 3.80
N PRO A 881 -17.46 -28.51 3.16
CA PRO A 881 -18.64 -29.24 2.70
C PRO A 881 -19.57 -29.63 3.85
N VAL A 882 -20.88 -29.41 3.68
CA VAL A 882 -21.88 -29.81 4.67
C VAL A 882 -22.07 -31.33 4.65
N GLN A 883 -21.58 -32.00 5.69
CA GLN A 883 -21.67 -33.45 5.86
C GLN A 883 -23.03 -33.87 6.44
N SER A 884 -23.47 -35.10 6.14
CA SER A 884 -24.69 -35.68 6.71
C SER A 884 -24.35 -37.00 7.39
N TYR A 885 -23.80 -36.94 8.62
CA TYR A 885 -23.19 -38.09 9.29
C TYR A 885 -24.06 -39.37 9.26
N VAL A 886 -25.36 -39.26 9.56
CA VAL A 886 -26.29 -40.40 9.53
C VAL A 886 -26.49 -40.94 8.10
N GLY A 887 -26.65 -40.07 7.10
CA GLY A 887 -26.82 -40.47 5.70
C GLY A 887 -25.53 -41.00 5.06
N ASP A 888 -24.39 -40.47 5.49
CA ASP A 888 -23.04 -40.88 5.08
C ASP A 888 -22.68 -42.25 5.65
N PHE A 889 -23.03 -42.52 6.92
CA PHE A 889 -22.94 -43.86 7.52
C PHE A 889 -23.87 -44.88 6.84
N ALA A 890 -25.12 -44.48 6.53
CA ALA A 890 -26.08 -45.36 5.87
C ALA A 890 -25.71 -45.69 4.41
N THR A 891 -24.93 -44.82 3.75
CA THR A 891 -24.51 -45.00 2.35
C THR A 891 -23.06 -44.52 2.13
N PRO A 892 -22.03 -45.27 2.58
CA PRO A 892 -20.64 -44.87 2.41
C PRO A 892 -20.21 -44.79 0.92
N GLY A 893 -19.11 -44.09 0.63
CA GLY A 893 -18.54 -43.92 -0.70
C GLY A 893 -18.46 -42.46 -1.15
N TYR A 894 -18.51 -42.23 -2.46
CA TYR A 894 -18.42 -40.88 -3.04
C TYR A 894 -19.73 -40.11 -2.89
N LYS A 895 -19.62 -38.84 -2.48
CA LYS A 895 -20.74 -37.92 -2.28
C LYS A 895 -20.58 -36.72 -3.20
N ILE A 896 -21.70 -36.32 -3.81
CA ILE A 896 -21.87 -35.05 -4.49
C ILE A 896 -23.03 -34.34 -3.79
N LYS A 897 -22.85 -33.07 -3.48
CA LYS A 897 -23.84 -32.20 -2.84
C LYS A 897 -23.93 -30.88 -3.59
N ASP A 898 -25.09 -30.23 -3.47
CA ASP A 898 -25.20 -28.79 -3.75
C ASP A 898 -24.19 -28.06 -2.86
N GLY A 899 -23.35 -27.24 -3.48
CA GLY A 899 -22.28 -26.49 -2.83
C GLY A 899 -22.68 -25.08 -2.39
N MET A 900 -23.91 -24.63 -2.65
CA MET A 900 -24.37 -23.29 -2.26
C MET A 900 -24.31 -23.07 -0.74
N ALA A 901 -24.56 -24.11 0.06
CA ALA A 901 -24.41 -24.06 1.52
C ALA A 901 -22.94 -23.96 2.01
N SER A 902 -21.97 -24.17 1.11
CA SER A 902 -20.54 -23.98 1.35
C SER A 902 -20.04 -22.61 0.84
N LEU A 903 -20.95 -21.70 0.47
CA LEU A 903 -20.65 -20.31 0.17
C LEU A 903 -21.28 -19.41 1.23
N ASN A 904 -20.49 -18.52 1.84
CA ASN A 904 -21.00 -17.41 2.64
C ASN A 904 -20.86 -16.12 1.83
N LEU A 905 -21.99 -15.51 1.45
CA LEU A 905 -22.00 -14.23 0.74
C LEU A 905 -21.46 -13.13 1.66
N ARG A 906 -20.45 -12.40 1.21
CA ARG A 906 -19.87 -11.26 1.93
C ARG A 906 -20.70 -10.00 1.65
N TYR A 907 -20.77 -9.08 2.61
CA TYR A 907 -21.60 -7.88 2.49
C TYR A 907 -20.97 -6.89 1.49
N GLY A 908 -21.80 -6.32 0.62
CA GLY A 908 -21.36 -5.31 -0.35
C GLY A 908 -20.62 -5.87 -1.57
N HIS A 909 -19.82 -5.01 -2.20
CA HIS A 909 -19.00 -5.29 -3.38
C HIS A 909 -17.52 -5.08 -3.06
N TYR A 910 -16.66 -5.89 -3.66
CA TYR A 910 -15.21 -5.87 -3.46
C TYR A 910 -14.46 -5.54 -4.75
N PRO A 911 -13.28 -4.89 -4.67
CA PRO A 911 -12.46 -4.62 -5.85
C PRO A 911 -12.07 -5.92 -6.57
N PHE A 912 -12.37 -5.98 -7.86
CA PHE A 912 -12.00 -7.11 -8.71
C PHE A 912 -10.61 -6.88 -9.30
N LEU A 913 -9.57 -7.42 -8.64
CA LEU A 913 -8.19 -7.23 -9.08
C LEU A 913 -7.89 -8.02 -10.36
N ARG A 914 -7.53 -7.29 -11.42
CA ARG A 914 -7.04 -7.87 -12.68
C ARG A 914 -5.51 -8.00 -12.66
N PRO A 915 -4.94 -8.93 -13.46
CA PRO A 915 -3.50 -9.01 -13.64
C PRO A 915 -2.95 -7.70 -14.20
N ARG A 916 -1.85 -7.21 -13.64
CA ARG A 916 -1.22 -5.94 -14.07
C ARG A 916 -0.67 -6.07 -15.49
N THR A 917 -0.64 -4.95 -16.21
CA THR A 917 0.03 -4.89 -17.52
C THR A 917 1.47 -4.42 -17.29
N PRO A 918 2.48 -5.29 -17.45
CA PRO A 918 3.87 -4.93 -17.14
C PRO A 918 4.44 -3.93 -18.16
N LYS A 919 5.63 -3.41 -17.87
CA LYS A 919 6.39 -2.62 -18.84
C LYS A 919 6.60 -3.40 -20.15
N SER A 920 6.51 -2.67 -21.27
CA SER A 920 6.73 -3.25 -22.59
C SER A 920 8.18 -3.67 -22.77
N ILE A 921 8.40 -4.90 -23.23
CA ILE A 921 9.69 -5.33 -23.77
C ILE A 921 9.85 -4.62 -25.13
N ASN A 922 10.80 -3.70 -25.21
CA ASN A 922 11.06 -2.94 -26.44
C ASN A 922 12.03 -3.73 -27.32
N LEU A 923 11.60 -4.07 -28.53
CA LEU A 923 12.42 -4.75 -29.53
C LEU A 923 13.07 -3.71 -30.45
N THR A 924 14.27 -4.02 -30.92
CA THR A 924 15.05 -3.21 -31.86
C THR A 924 14.49 -3.32 -33.29
N ALA A 925 15.00 -2.51 -34.23
CA ALA A 925 14.67 -2.68 -35.65
C ALA A 925 15.26 -3.95 -36.30
N HIS A 926 16.10 -4.72 -35.58
CA HIS A 926 16.72 -5.94 -36.07
C HIS A 926 15.96 -7.20 -35.61
N SER A 927 16.14 -8.32 -36.31
CA SER A 927 15.52 -9.58 -35.91
C SER A 927 16.03 -10.07 -34.56
N GLN A 928 15.10 -10.45 -33.69
CA GLN A 928 15.38 -10.90 -32.33
C GLN A 928 14.53 -12.11 -31.97
N ARG A 929 15.00 -12.87 -30.99
CA ARG A 929 14.31 -14.04 -30.44
C ARG A 929 13.88 -13.77 -29.01
N VAL A 930 12.62 -14.09 -28.70
CA VAL A 930 12.04 -13.97 -27.36
C VAL A 930 11.57 -15.36 -26.91
N HIS A 931 11.95 -15.77 -25.70
CA HIS A 931 11.45 -16.98 -25.07
C HIS A 931 10.54 -16.59 -23.90
N LEU A 932 9.30 -17.08 -23.90
CA LEU A 932 8.38 -16.85 -22.79
C LEU A 932 8.70 -17.78 -21.61
N GLY A 933 8.43 -17.30 -20.39
CA GLY A 933 8.58 -18.09 -19.18
C GLY A 933 7.66 -19.31 -19.15
N ALA A 934 8.01 -20.31 -18.34
CA ALA A 934 7.15 -21.46 -18.09
C ALA A 934 5.87 -21.04 -17.33
N ALA A 935 4.78 -21.79 -17.52
CA ALA A 935 3.53 -21.57 -16.79
C ALA A 935 3.66 -22.01 -15.31
N PRO A 936 2.88 -21.43 -14.37
CA PRO A 936 1.86 -20.40 -14.56
C PRO A 936 2.45 -19.00 -14.84
N GLN A 937 1.78 -18.22 -15.70
CA GLN A 937 2.21 -16.87 -16.03
C GLN A 937 1.84 -15.88 -14.92
N LEU A 938 2.79 -15.02 -14.56
CA LEU A 938 2.59 -13.95 -13.58
C LEU A 938 1.98 -12.68 -14.20
N ALA A 939 2.14 -12.48 -15.51
CA ALA A 939 1.71 -11.28 -16.23
C ALA A 939 1.51 -11.55 -17.73
N THR A 940 0.90 -10.60 -18.43
CA THR A 940 0.86 -10.58 -19.91
C THR A 940 2.22 -10.13 -20.47
N CYS A 941 2.78 -10.83 -21.45
CA CYS A 941 4.01 -10.42 -22.12
C CYS A 941 3.70 -9.35 -23.18
N VAL A 942 4.04 -8.09 -22.90
CA VAL A 942 3.82 -6.95 -23.81
C VAL A 942 5.06 -6.73 -24.67
N LEU A 943 4.94 -6.90 -25.99
CA LEU A 943 6.03 -6.81 -26.96
C LEU A 943 5.83 -5.60 -27.87
N CYS A 944 6.79 -4.67 -27.86
CA CYS A 944 6.78 -3.50 -28.73
C CYS A 944 7.79 -3.65 -29.88
N GLY A 945 7.30 -3.83 -31.10
CA GLY A 945 8.08 -3.96 -32.33
C GLY A 945 8.45 -2.61 -32.98
N ARG A 946 9.37 -2.68 -33.94
CA ARG A 946 9.89 -1.54 -34.75
C ARG A 946 10.00 -1.89 -36.25
N GLY A 947 9.05 -2.66 -36.78
CA GLY A 947 9.04 -3.09 -38.19
C GLY A 947 10.02 -4.25 -38.49
N GLY A 948 10.60 -4.87 -37.46
CA GLY A 948 11.51 -6.02 -37.59
C GLY A 948 10.79 -7.35 -37.82
N VAL A 949 11.56 -8.44 -37.80
CA VAL A 949 11.04 -9.83 -37.83
C VAL A 949 11.44 -10.55 -36.54
N TYR A 950 10.47 -10.91 -35.71
CA TYR A 950 10.71 -11.41 -34.35
C TYR A 950 10.27 -12.87 -34.19
N GLU A 951 11.15 -13.70 -33.64
CA GLU A 951 10.89 -15.11 -33.33
C GLU A 951 10.40 -15.25 -31.88
N ILE A 952 9.12 -15.57 -31.67
CA ILE A 952 8.52 -15.64 -30.34
C ILE A 952 8.23 -17.10 -29.97
N TYR A 953 9.00 -17.66 -29.04
CA TYR A 953 8.82 -19.02 -28.55
C TYR A 953 7.79 -19.05 -27.43
N LEU A 954 6.62 -19.58 -27.75
CA LEU A 954 5.45 -19.63 -26.88
C LEU A 954 5.52 -20.78 -25.87
N THR A 955 4.85 -20.58 -24.74
CA THR A 955 4.55 -21.60 -23.73
C THR A 955 3.04 -21.67 -23.50
N SER A 956 2.50 -22.81 -23.07
CA SER A 956 1.05 -22.95 -22.84
C SER A 956 0.52 -21.93 -21.82
N TRP A 957 -0.72 -21.49 -22.02
CA TRP A 957 -1.41 -20.44 -21.26
C TRP A 957 -0.72 -19.06 -21.27
N ALA A 958 0.28 -18.84 -22.14
CA ALA A 958 0.86 -17.52 -22.35
C ALA A 958 -0.22 -16.51 -22.82
N THR A 959 -0.18 -15.32 -22.23
CA THR A 959 -0.88 -14.15 -22.78
C THR A 959 0.18 -13.19 -23.32
N VAL A 960 0.08 -12.85 -24.60
CA VAL A 960 1.00 -11.96 -25.32
C VAL A 960 0.22 -10.78 -25.86
N GLU A 961 0.80 -9.59 -25.84
CA GLU A 961 0.24 -8.40 -26.45
C GLU A 961 1.27 -7.78 -27.40
N LEU A 962 0.84 -7.48 -28.63
CA LEU A 962 1.70 -6.94 -29.68
C LEU A 962 1.34 -5.50 -29.98
N SER A 963 2.36 -4.68 -30.24
CA SER A 963 2.19 -3.34 -30.81
C SER A 963 3.44 -2.95 -31.60
N THR A 964 3.26 -2.36 -32.78
CA THR A 964 4.32 -1.60 -33.48
C THR A 964 3.95 -0.11 -33.43
N PRO A 965 4.38 0.66 -32.42
CA PRO A 965 3.88 2.03 -32.23
C PRO A 965 4.12 2.97 -33.42
N GLN A 966 5.22 2.77 -34.16
CA GLN A 966 5.55 3.55 -35.35
C GLN A 966 4.67 3.19 -36.55
N ALA A 967 4.10 1.98 -36.62
CA ALA A 967 3.09 1.64 -37.61
C ALA A 967 1.73 2.27 -37.26
N LEU A 968 1.36 2.25 -35.98
CA LEU A 968 0.13 2.88 -35.49
C LEU A 968 0.12 4.40 -35.73
N SER A 969 1.28 5.07 -35.67
CA SER A 969 1.43 6.49 -36.04
C SER A 969 1.74 6.75 -37.53
N LYS A 970 1.71 5.71 -38.38
CA LYS A 970 2.02 5.77 -39.82
C LYS A 970 3.43 6.31 -40.14
N GLU A 971 4.37 6.15 -39.21
CA GLU A 971 5.81 6.47 -39.35
C GLU A 971 6.64 5.34 -39.98
N SER A 972 6.18 4.08 -39.91
CA SER A 972 6.87 2.90 -40.44
C SER A 972 5.91 1.78 -40.88
N ASP A 973 6.45 0.75 -41.53
CA ASP A 973 5.76 -0.54 -41.66
C ASP A 973 5.54 -1.21 -40.29
N ALA A 974 4.56 -2.13 -40.24
CA ALA A 974 4.31 -2.99 -39.09
C ALA A 974 5.30 -4.16 -39.00
N SER A 975 5.38 -4.79 -37.83
CA SER A 975 6.36 -5.84 -37.58
C SER A 975 5.86 -7.20 -38.08
N THR A 976 6.81 -8.12 -38.28
CA THR A 976 6.53 -9.53 -38.53
C THR A 976 6.78 -10.34 -37.27
N TRP A 977 5.83 -11.20 -36.90
CA TRP A 977 5.86 -12.02 -35.71
C TRP A 977 5.76 -13.50 -36.10
N ASP A 978 6.87 -14.22 -35.95
CA ASP A 978 6.99 -15.66 -36.19
C ASP A 978 6.87 -16.39 -34.84
N PHE A 979 5.67 -16.88 -34.52
CA PHE A 979 5.34 -17.58 -33.28
C PHE A 979 5.67 -19.08 -33.35
N PHE A 980 6.59 -19.55 -32.52
CA PHE A 980 6.98 -20.96 -32.44
C PHE A 980 6.25 -21.67 -31.32
N CYS A 981 5.43 -22.67 -31.69
CA CYS A 981 4.62 -23.45 -30.77
C CYS A 981 5.33 -24.70 -30.22
N THR A 982 6.67 -24.73 -30.26
CA THR A 982 7.46 -25.94 -29.98
C THR A 982 7.45 -26.35 -28.50
N ALA A 983 7.22 -25.41 -27.58
CA ALA A 983 7.19 -25.63 -26.13
C ALA A 983 5.77 -25.62 -25.51
N LEU A 984 4.71 -25.68 -26.33
CA LEU A 984 3.35 -25.91 -25.83
C LEU A 984 3.19 -27.38 -25.41
N ALA A 985 2.33 -27.64 -24.42
CA ALA A 985 1.91 -28.98 -24.05
C ALA A 985 1.02 -29.59 -25.15
N GLU A 986 0.11 -28.80 -25.70
CA GLU A 986 -0.80 -29.17 -26.78
C GLU A 986 -0.17 -29.16 -28.18
N ASP A 987 -0.82 -29.83 -29.13
CA ASP A 987 -0.45 -29.80 -30.54
C ASP A 987 -1.33 -28.81 -31.31
N ILE A 988 -0.70 -28.00 -32.17
CA ILE A 988 -1.34 -26.88 -32.84
C ILE A 988 -1.64 -27.23 -34.29
N GLN A 989 -2.94 -27.41 -34.57
CA GLN A 989 -3.50 -27.57 -35.91
C GLN A 989 -4.37 -26.35 -36.25
N LEU A 990 -4.87 -26.29 -37.49
CA LEU A 990 -5.69 -25.17 -37.97
C LEU A 990 -6.87 -24.85 -37.04
N ASP A 991 -7.51 -25.88 -36.52
CA ASP A 991 -8.70 -25.79 -35.66
C ASP A 991 -8.38 -25.32 -34.22
N SER A 992 -7.11 -25.41 -33.83
CA SER A 992 -6.60 -24.85 -32.58
C SER A 992 -6.37 -23.33 -32.68
N ILE A 993 -6.49 -22.73 -33.88
CA ILE A 993 -6.24 -21.31 -34.12
C ILE A 993 -7.56 -20.59 -34.40
N VAL A 994 -7.96 -19.69 -33.50
CA VAL A 994 -9.16 -18.86 -33.66
C VAL A 994 -8.74 -17.41 -33.81
N VAL A 995 -9.14 -16.76 -34.89
CA VAL A 995 -8.86 -15.35 -35.17
C VAL A 995 -10.14 -14.54 -34.99
N SER A 996 -10.05 -13.45 -34.24
CA SER A 996 -11.14 -12.51 -33.97
C SER A 996 -10.62 -11.07 -33.93
N PRO A 997 -11.47 -10.03 -34.02
CA PRO A 997 -11.02 -8.64 -34.03
C PRO A 997 -10.21 -8.27 -32.78
N GLY A 998 -8.93 -7.94 -32.96
CA GLY A 998 -8.00 -7.62 -31.87
C GLY A 998 -7.45 -8.82 -31.08
N HIS A 999 -7.81 -10.07 -31.42
CA HIS A 999 -7.41 -11.24 -30.64
C HIS A 999 -7.25 -12.52 -31.48
N ILE A 1000 -6.15 -13.23 -31.25
CA ILE A 1000 -5.86 -14.56 -31.79
C ILE A 1000 -5.66 -15.54 -30.64
N LYS A 1001 -6.40 -16.65 -30.65
CA LYS A 1001 -6.17 -17.80 -29.77
C LYS A 1001 -5.38 -18.87 -30.51
N VAL A 1002 -4.35 -19.44 -29.89
CA VAL A 1002 -3.54 -20.54 -30.42
C VAL A 1002 -3.43 -21.63 -29.36
N GLY A 1003 -4.33 -22.62 -29.41
CA GLY A 1003 -4.47 -23.60 -28.34
C GLY A 1003 -4.91 -22.93 -27.04
N SER A 1004 -4.09 -23.03 -26.01
CA SER A 1004 -4.24 -22.33 -24.72
C SER A 1004 -3.68 -20.90 -24.72
N VAL A 1005 -2.88 -20.52 -25.72
CA VAL A 1005 -2.21 -19.21 -25.81
C VAL A 1005 -3.19 -18.13 -26.31
N SER A 1006 -3.09 -16.94 -25.74
CA SER A 1006 -3.88 -15.76 -26.05
C SER A 1006 -2.98 -14.64 -26.57
N ILE A 1007 -3.18 -14.19 -27.80
CA ILE A 1007 -2.39 -13.11 -28.44
C ILE A 1007 -3.32 -11.93 -28.71
N ARG A 1008 -3.11 -10.81 -28.02
CA ARG A 1008 -3.75 -9.52 -28.30
C ARG A 1008 -2.97 -8.80 -29.40
N VAL A 1009 -3.69 -8.24 -30.36
CA VAL A 1009 -3.14 -7.44 -31.47
C VAL A 1009 -3.86 -6.10 -31.50
N PRO A 1010 -3.27 -5.03 -32.10
CA PRO A 1010 -3.93 -3.74 -32.18
C PRO A 1010 -5.28 -3.85 -32.91
N LYS A 1011 -6.24 -2.99 -32.54
CA LYS A 1011 -7.46 -2.80 -33.33
C LYS A 1011 -7.16 -1.86 -34.49
N TYR A 1012 -7.49 -2.30 -35.69
CA TYR A 1012 -7.25 -1.59 -36.94
C TYR A 1012 -8.56 -1.01 -37.46
N ASP A 1013 -8.99 0.08 -36.83
CA ASP A 1013 -10.21 0.81 -37.22
C ASP A 1013 -9.96 1.75 -38.42
N ASP A 1014 -8.69 2.10 -38.69
CA ASP A 1014 -8.22 2.91 -39.82
C ASP A 1014 -7.51 1.99 -40.85
N PRO A 1015 -7.99 1.92 -42.11
CA PRO A 1015 -7.45 1.01 -43.12
C PRO A 1015 -6.08 1.40 -43.67
N ASP A 1016 -5.61 2.63 -43.43
CA ASP A 1016 -4.29 3.10 -43.85
C ASP A 1016 -3.19 2.76 -42.82
N VAL A 1017 -3.54 2.15 -41.68
CA VAL A 1017 -2.56 1.72 -40.66
C VAL A 1017 -1.98 0.35 -41.07
N PRO A 1018 -0.64 0.19 -41.18
CA PRO A 1018 -0.02 -1.09 -41.50
C PRO A 1018 -0.36 -2.18 -40.47
N LEU A 1019 -0.72 -3.37 -40.95
CA LEU A 1019 -1.15 -4.51 -40.14
C LEU A 1019 0.04 -5.38 -39.71
N GLU A 1020 0.07 -5.85 -38.45
CA GLU A 1020 1.08 -6.84 -38.00
C GLU A 1020 1.03 -8.10 -38.88
N ASN A 1021 2.20 -8.60 -39.33
CA ASN A 1021 2.31 -9.81 -40.14
C ASN A 1021 2.54 -11.03 -39.23
N ILE A 1022 1.51 -11.83 -39.00
CA ILE A 1022 1.52 -12.91 -37.99
C ILE A 1022 1.60 -14.29 -38.63
N ARG A 1023 2.57 -15.08 -38.18
CA ARG A 1023 2.88 -16.43 -38.66
C ARG A 1023 3.03 -17.37 -37.47
N ILE A 1024 2.44 -18.55 -37.55
CA ILE A 1024 2.39 -19.53 -36.46
C ILE A 1024 3.03 -20.83 -36.94
N HIS A 1025 4.12 -21.25 -36.30
CA HIS A 1025 4.88 -22.46 -36.60
C HIS A 1025 4.53 -23.56 -35.58
N SER A 1026 3.91 -24.62 -36.07
CA SER A 1026 3.56 -25.82 -35.29
C SER A 1026 4.76 -26.78 -35.15
N LYS A 1027 4.71 -27.65 -34.13
CA LYS A 1027 5.70 -28.74 -33.92
C LYS A 1027 5.84 -29.66 -35.13
N ASP A 1028 4.72 -29.93 -35.81
CA ASP A 1028 4.63 -30.81 -36.98
C ASP A 1028 5.14 -30.17 -38.29
N GLY A 1029 5.82 -29.01 -38.19
CA GLY A 1029 6.42 -28.31 -39.33
C GLY A 1029 5.44 -27.51 -40.19
N GLY A 1030 4.15 -27.44 -39.84
CA GLY A 1030 3.18 -26.57 -40.49
C GLY A 1030 3.36 -25.10 -40.09
N ARG A 1031 3.43 -24.19 -41.08
CA ARG A 1031 3.35 -22.73 -40.88
C ARG A 1031 1.98 -22.23 -41.32
N PHE A 1032 1.26 -21.61 -40.41
CA PHE A 1032 -0.01 -20.94 -40.64
C PHE A 1032 0.20 -19.43 -40.72
N ASP A 1033 -0.36 -18.76 -41.73
CA ASP A 1033 -0.33 -17.31 -41.87
C ASP A 1033 -1.71 -16.74 -41.49
N VAL A 1034 -1.72 -15.62 -40.77
CA VAL A 1034 -2.94 -14.95 -40.31
C VAL A 1034 -3.25 -13.71 -41.15
N ARG A 1035 -4.50 -13.60 -41.58
CA ARG A 1035 -5.09 -12.44 -42.27
C ARG A 1035 -5.96 -11.68 -41.27
N LEU A 1036 -5.35 -10.68 -40.62
CA LEU A 1036 -6.02 -9.83 -39.64
C LEU A 1036 -7.19 -9.05 -40.25
N ASP A 1037 -7.02 -8.58 -41.48
CA ASP A 1037 -8.04 -7.88 -42.28
C ASP A 1037 -9.29 -8.71 -42.58
N LEU A 1038 -9.15 -10.03 -42.68
CA LEU A 1038 -10.26 -10.96 -42.96
C LEU A 1038 -10.74 -11.71 -41.71
N GLY A 1039 -10.02 -11.62 -40.59
CA GLY A 1039 -10.20 -12.50 -39.43
C GLY A 1039 -10.06 -13.99 -39.77
N LYS A 1040 -9.05 -14.36 -40.58
CA LYS A 1040 -8.83 -15.74 -41.07
C LYS A 1040 -7.39 -16.21 -40.88
N VAL A 1041 -7.21 -17.53 -40.88
CA VAL A 1041 -5.91 -18.21 -40.85
C VAL A 1041 -5.89 -19.28 -41.94
N TYR A 1042 -4.72 -19.51 -42.55
CA TYR A 1042 -4.54 -20.57 -43.55
C TYR A 1042 -3.15 -21.21 -43.45
N LEU A 1043 -3.04 -22.47 -43.87
CA LEU A 1043 -1.76 -23.18 -43.98
C LEU A 1043 -0.97 -22.65 -45.18
N ALA A 1044 0.19 -22.04 -44.95
CA ALA A 1044 1.03 -21.43 -45.98
C ALA A 1044 2.17 -22.35 -46.46
N ARG A 1045 2.75 -23.14 -45.55
CA ARG A 1045 3.86 -24.07 -45.80
C ARG A 1045 3.79 -25.27 -44.86
N VAL A 1046 4.33 -26.41 -45.29
CA VAL A 1046 4.62 -27.56 -44.41
C VAL A 1046 6.10 -27.94 -44.54
N ALA A 1047 6.73 -28.32 -43.45
CA ALA A 1047 8.02 -28.98 -43.44
C ALA A 1047 7.83 -30.43 -42.99
N ALA A 1048 8.22 -31.40 -43.81
CA ALA A 1048 8.28 -32.79 -43.41
C ALA A 1048 9.43 -33.00 -42.41
N SER A 1049 9.15 -33.69 -41.32
CA SER A 1049 10.16 -34.24 -40.41
C SER A 1049 10.60 -35.62 -40.89
N GLY A 1050 11.80 -36.09 -40.53
CA GLY A 1050 12.30 -37.42 -40.90
C GLY A 1050 11.42 -38.60 -40.44
N ASN A 1051 10.49 -38.37 -39.50
CA ASN A 1051 9.52 -39.36 -39.02
C ASN A 1051 8.13 -39.26 -39.72
N SER A 1052 7.95 -38.30 -40.64
CA SER A 1052 6.70 -38.10 -41.39
C SER A 1052 6.60 -39.07 -42.56
N SER A 1053 5.38 -39.52 -42.88
CA SER A 1053 5.09 -40.18 -44.18
C SER A 1053 4.38 -39.24 -45.14
N ILE A 1054 4.59 -39.42 -46.46
CA ILE A 1054 3.89 -38.65 -47.50
C ILE A 1054 2.36 -38.77 -47.36
N ALA A 1055 1.86 -39.94 -46.94
CA ALA A 1055 0.43 -40.17 -46.68
C ALA A 1055 -0.11 -39.33 -45.51
N GLN A 1056 0.65 -39.18 -44.41
CA GLN A 1056 0.28 -38.30 -43.29
C GLN A 1056 0.28 -36.83 -43.71
N LEU A 1057 1.30 -36.40 -44.47
CA LEU A 1057 1.39 -35.03 -45.00
C LEU A 1057 0.21 -34.70 -45.92
N LEU A 1058 -0.13 -35.60 -46.85
CA LEU A 1058 -1.28 -35.44 -47.74
C LEU A 1058 -2.61 -35.40 -46.95
N LYS A 1059 -2.75 -36.21 -45.90
CA LYS A 1059 -3.92 -36.18 -45.01
C LYS A 1059 -4.04 -34.83 -44.29
N ALA A 1060 -2.95 -34.29 -43.76
CA ALA A 1060 -2.93 -32.98 -43.10
C ALA A 1060 -3.26 -31.83 -44.06
N LEU A 1061 -2.69 -31.84 -45.28
CA LEU A 1061 -2.97 -30.87 -46.34
C LEU A 1061 -4.44 -30.90 -46.77
N ARG A 1062 -5.02 -32.08 -46.98
CA ARG A 1062 -6.44 -32.25 -47.32
C ARG A 1062 -7.37 -31.83 -46.18
N HIS A 1063 -7.03 -32.14 -44.93
CA HIS A 1063 -7.78 -31.67 -43.75
C HIS A 1063 -7.81 -30.14 -43.68
N CYS A 1064 -6.66 -29.48 -43.83
CA CYS A 1064 -6.59 -28.02 -43.85
C CYS A 1064 -7.40 -27.43 -45.02
N ARG A 1065 -7.31 -28.01 -46.23
CA ARG A 1065 -8.12 -27.60 -47.39
C ARG A 1065 -9.63 -27.69 -47.12
N GLN A 1066 -10.10 -28.73 -46.44
CA GLN A 1066 -11.52 -28.94 -46.17
C GLN A 1066 -12.09 -27.96 -45.13
N ARG A 1067 -11.25 -27.44 -44.23
CA ARG A 1067 -11.68 -26.57 -43.12
C ARG A 1067 -11.33 -25.09 -43.29
N ALA A 1068 -10.32 -24.75 -44.09
CA ALA A 1068 -9.90 -23.37 -44.27
C ALA A 1068 -10.81 -22.61 -45.25
N ALA A 1069 -11.46 -21.55 -44.76
CA ALA A 1069 -12.28 -20.65 -45.61
C ALA A 1069 -11.44 -19.75 -46.54
N VAL A 1070 -10.14 -19.64 -46.30
CA VAL A 1070 -9.14 -18.96 -47.14
C VAL A 1070 -7.97 -19.93 -47.26
N PHE A 1071 -7.35 -20.02 -48.44
CA PHE A 1071 -6.19 -20.87 -48.68
C PHE A 1071 -5.28 -20.27 -49.74
N THR A 1072 -3.98 -20.57 -49.66
CA THR A 1072 -3.07 -20.35 -50.80
C THR A 1072 -3.39 -21.40 -51.88
N PRO A 1073 -3.38 -21.04 -53.18
CA PRO A 1073 -3.55 -22.03 -54.26
C PRO A 1073 -2.41 -23.06 -54.32
N ARG A 1074 -1.25 -22.76 -53.70
CA ARG A 1074 -0.08 -23.63 -53.62
C ARG A 1074 0.48 -23.64 -52.21
N VAL A 1075 0.58 -24.81 -51.59
CA VAL A 1075 1.31 -24.99 -50.32
C VAL A 1075 2.68 -25.59 -50.63
N ASN A 1076 3.75 -24.86 -50.31
CA ASN A 1076 5.10 -25.38 -50.44
C ASN A 1076 5.33 -26.45 -49.36
N VAL A 1077 5.89 -27.60 -49.75
CA VAL A 1077 6.24 -28.67 -48.81
C VAL A 1077 7.73 -28.94 -48.91
N THR A 1078 8.44 -28.67 -47.81
CA THR A 1078 9.91 -28.77 -47.75
C THR A 1078 10.34 -29.98 -46.92
N GLY A 1079 11.53 -30.53 -47.16
CA GLY A 1079 11.93 -31.82 -46.58
C GLY A 1079 11.32 -33.02 -47.31
N ILE A 1080 10.74 -32.82 -48.49
CA ILE A 1080 10.37 -33.89 -49.43
C ILE A 1080 11.08 -33.65 -50.76
N GLY A 1081 11.39 -34.74 -51.45
CA GLY A 1081 11.96 -34.73 -52.80
C GLY A 1081 11.41 -35.89 -53.64
N MET A 1082 11.80 -35.94 -54.90
CA MET A 1082 11.49 -37.06 -55.77
C MET A 1082 12.32 -38.28 -55.35
N ALA A 1083 11.68 -39.44 -55.22
CA ALA A 1083 12.33 -40.69 -54.81
C ALA A 1083 13.37 -41.19 -55.84
N ASP A 1084 13.28 -40.73 -57.10
CA ASP A 1084 14.23 -40.99 -58.18
C ASP A 1084 15.47 -40.07 -58.17
N GLY A 1085 15.54 -39.10 -57.24
CA GLY A 1085 16.63 -38.13 -57.14
C GLY A 1085 16.51 -36.91 -58.07
N THR A 1086 15.41 -36.77 -58.82
CA THR A 1086 15.15 -35.59 -59.67
C THR A 1086 15.15 -34.30 -58.84
N THR A 1087 15.95 -33.32 -59.26
CA THR A 1087 16.04 -32.02 -58.59
C THR A 1087 14.86 -31.11 -58.91
N GLY A 1088 14.14 -30.67 -57.89
CA GLY A 1088 13.08 -29.69 -58.01
C GLY A 1088 12.27 -29.54 -56.72
N THR A 1089 11.71 -28.35 -56.49
CA THR A 1089 10.84 -28.12 -55.32
C THR A 1089 9.46 -28.71 -55.56
N VAL A 1090 9.02 -29.58 -54.65
CA VAL A 1090 7.66 -30.14 -54.66
C VAL A 1090 6.71 -29.19 -53.91
N TYR A 1091 5.53 -28.97 -54.48
CA TYR A 1091 4.44 -28.26 -53.83
C TYR A 1091 3.12 -29.01 -54.00
N TYR A 1092 2.15 -28.70 -53.14
CA TYR A 1092 0.79 -29.21 -53.21
C TYR A 1092 -0.11 -28.14 -53.83
N ASP A 1093 -0.73 -28.47 -54.97
CA ASP A 1093 -1.75 -27.65 -55.61
C ASP A 1093 -3.09 -27.88 -54.91
N VAL A 1094 -3.51 -26.89 -54.13
CA VAL A 1094 -4.70 -26.98 -53.26
C VAL A 1094 -5.98 -27.06 -54.09
N MET A 1095 -6.01 -26.48 -55.28
CA MET A 1095 -7.17 -26.50 -56.17
C MET A 1095 -7.31 -27.87 -56.83
N ALA A 1096 -6.21 -28.41 -57.34
CA ALA A 1096 -6.17 -29.67 -58.09
C ALA A 1096 -6.05 -30.95 -57.22
N ASP A 1097 -5.91 -30.83 -55.90
CA ASP A 1097 -5.74 -31.95 -54.95
C ASP A 1097 -4.47 -32.80 -55.18
N CYS A 1098 -3.41 -32.22 -55.77
CA CYS A 1098 -2.29 -33.01 -56.27
C CYS A 1098 -0.91 -32.40 -55.97
N TRP A 1099 0.11 -33.25 -55.88
CA TRP A 1099 1.50 -32.84 -55.86
C TRP A 1099 1.97 -32.41 -57.25
N ARG A 1100 2.85 -31.41 -57.29
CA ARG A 1100 3.51 -30.92 -58.51
C ARG A 1100 4.94 -30.49 -58.24
N LEU A 1101 5.76 -30.50 -59.28
CA LEU A 1101 7.13 -29.99 -59.26
C LEU A 1101 7.14 -28.54 -59.79
N ASP A 1102 7.85 -27.59 -59.18
CA ASP A 1102 7.90 -26.22 -59.73
C ASP A 1102 8.81 -26.09 -60.96
N ALA A 1103 9.77 -27.02 -61.13
CA ALA A 1103 10.62 -27.11 -62.32
C ALA A 1103 9.84 -27.52 -63.59
N ASP A 1104 8.74 -28.27 -63.44
CA ASP A 1104 7.78 -28.56 -64.50
C ASP A 1104 6.35 -28.40 -63.93
N ARG A 1105 5.83 -27.17 -64.06
CA ARG A 1105 4.57 -26.75 -63.45
C ARG A 1105 3.33 -27.51 -63.92
N HIS A 1106 3.45 -28.35 -64.95
CA HIS A 1106 2.37 -29.20 -65.46
C HIS A 1106 2.54 -30.67 -65.08
N ARG A 1107 3.72 -31.13 -64.63
CA ARG A 1107 3.92 -32.50 -64.14
C ARG A 1107 3.22 -32.69 -62.79
N GLN A 1108 2.13 -33.46 -62.82
CA GLN A 1108 1.54 -34.04 -61.62
C GLN A 1108 2.44 -35.17 -61.11
N VAL A 1109 2.60 -35.26 -59.80
CA VAL A 1109 3.43 -36.26 -59.12
C VAL A 1109 2.54 -37.14 -58.23
N SER A 1110 2.75 -38.45 -58.23
CA SER A 1110 2.08 -39.39 -57.34
C SER A 1110 2.73 -39.40 -55.96
N SER A 1111 2.02 -39.88 -54.91
CA SER A 1111 2.61 -39.92 -53.56
C SER A 1111 3.71 -40.97 -53.42
N ASP A 1112 3.75 -41.97 -54.31
CA ASP A 1112 4.76 -43.03 -54.32
C ASP A 1112 6.06 -42.62 -55.03
N GLU A 1113 6.02 -41.58 -55.87
CA GLU A 1113 7.20 -40.92 -56.47
C GLU A 1113 7.92 -39.96 -55.49
N LEU A 1114 7.41 -39.79 -54.27
CA LEU A 1114 7.93 -38.85 -53.27
C LEU A 1114 8.57 -39.58 -52.09
N ALA A 1115 9.70 -39.05 -51.63
CA ALA A 1115 10.37 -39.49 -50.41
C ALA A 1115 10.59 -38.29 -49.48
N VAL A 1116 10.51 -38.52 -48.17
CA VAL A 1116 10.99 -37.55 -47.18
C VAL A 1116 12.51 -37.53 -47.26
N SER A 1117 13.07 -36.33 -47.38
CA SER A 1117 14.52 -36.10 -47.37
C SER A 1117 15.01 -36.17 -45.92
N THR A 1118 15.92 -37.10 -45.64
CA THR A 1118 16.62 -37.25 -44.35
C THR A 1118 17.65 -36.16 -44.14
#